data_AF-A0A8S1W710-F1
#
_entry.id   AF-A0A8S1W710-F1
#
_cell.length_a   1.000
_cell.length_b   1.000
_cell.length_c   1.000
_cell.angle_alpha   90.00
_cell.angle_beta   90.00
_cell.angle_gamma   90.00
#
_symmetry.space_group_name_H-M   'P 1'
#
loop_
_entity.id
_entity.type
_entity.pdbx_description
1 polymer ?
#
loop_
_entity_poly.entity_id
_entity_poly.type
_entity_poly.pdbx_seq_one_letter_code
_entity_poly.pdbx_strand_id
1 'polypeptide(L)'
;MDQDEQTPYVFTEVCPQSIFCKDNSCQLNHSRVFVGVCVEYLRNEQKFYDEGGDEYEKLRCNNKDCNLWHFKNDKFSLSKQTINGIFPHNLCPKSCGSENCGYLHRAWAEKVCFDQILKGSCRKKQCDFEHVKWELNTLKERARSCSLNQDTTPEDLCEKEKCNCGKHPPWLNDYCILYLKGLCPRKKCIKNHTDWEKINTKINQKNAVKSCITIAQERKKKIHTTPEFNEIQLLCEKSEFEHYKKWFQEQNMIDVVIIMDLTGSMKPWKETMQQTIAKIIDQFLNSINGYQVRVAFIGYRDIWDNEEKLVYWSFTKKIPEIQEYISKLEAKGGDDEAEDIVSAFELALKLDFSHNPDSILCTFLIADAPCHGREYHNIESDHLIDKMPKHYFQDVLEKYKQIKKNNFLCCVKINNRTDIMFQKMKAVIPMMIITAEKKPEDLFEVVGFTLRMSVTESKKLKSQINNQIQYFQAEFEKLKLDTLSEGQDDEYWKNYVAMIESMKRKGITGLKVIVDKKELNKENDNSSTYIFKAFDAINNREIIIKIPKKLVDNQGKISDQEISEAEELAQTRFYSSGYACQMAYLFNQKLKVSNLLNEMQPIFYAHPILYTLDRPFFGMTKVYGETYLQIQFKFEKYTTNSSYIEKDKYFYSAFSHFTYQISNKILVIMDLQGCNNIFSDPSIQTDQSWSSILDKDETNRKNKGIEEFKLTQHKDCSYLCKKLNLPEINQNSKINENKCPKELISNINGICYDCDEFVKGDMDQIKNLKDKKFKFNCNFCLTEQNNQINQECKCCYYIFQTPLNNQIKQLTNLGQCIDCKSKCQGQKNLCHYCKRSCQKIMKQLNINDQVLYICENALEYLQALKCKKCNKPYNKKSIISLEDYNGKSFSCC
;
A
#
# COMPACT_ATOMS: atom_id res chain seq x y z
N MET A 1 74.59 -21.83 -17.67
CA MET A 1 75.60 -20.87 -17.20
C MET A 1 74.83 -19.82 -16.44
N ASP A 2 74.29 -20.24 -15.29
CA ASP A 2 74.95 -20.20 -13.97
C ASP A 2 74.51 -18.89 -13.31
N GLN A 3 73.50 -19.01 -12.46
CA GLN A 3 73.63 -18.79 -11.01
C GLN A 3 73.88 -17.32 -10.73
N ASP A 4 72.79 -16.60 -10.44
CA ASP A 4 72.82 -15.61 -9.38
C ASP A 4 71.57 -15.77 -8.53
N GLU A 5 71.86 -15.82 -7.24
CA GLU A 5 71.03 -16.19 -6.10
C GLU A 5 69.78 -15.30 -6.02
N GLN A 6 68.61 -15.90 -5.77
CA GLN A 6 67.50 -15.15 -5.20
C GLN A 6 67.01 -15.82 -3.93
N THR A 7 67.15 -15.02 -2.89
CA THR A 7 67.10 -15.24 -1.45
C THR A 7 65.80 -15.88 -0.95
N PRO A 8 65.86 -16.62 0.18
CA PRO A 8 64.66 -17.01 0.91
C PRO A 8 63.84 -15.76 1.26
N TYR A 9 62.52 -15.93 1.28
CA TYR A 9 61.53 -14.89 1.54
C TYR A 9 61.90 -14.09 2.81
N VAL A 10 62.14 -12.77 2.68
CA VAL A 10 62.49 -11.93 3.83
C VAL A 10 61.21 -11.51 4.55
N PHE A 11 60.94 -12.12 5.70
CA PHE A 11 59.72 -11.86 6.49
C PHE A 11 59.59 -10.43 7.05
N THR A 12 60.56 -9.54 6.83
CA THR A 12 60.53 -8.14 7.30
C THR A 12 59.52 -7.27 6.57
N GLU A 13 59.01 -7.70 5.41
CA GLU A 13 57.96 -6.99 4.68
C GLU A 13 56.53 -7.30 5.18
N VAL A 14 56.39 -8.14 6.20
CA VAL A 14 55.09 -8.46 6.82
C VAL A 14 54.74 -7.41 7.88
N CYS A 15 53.60 -6.72 7.69
CA CYS A 15 53.14 -5.69 8.60
C CYS A 15 52.87 -6.24 10.01
N PRO A 16 53.55 -5.74 11.06
CA PRO A 16 53.44 -6.27 12.42
C PRO A 16 52.07 -6.01 13.07
N GLN A 17 51.29 -5.06 12.55
CA GLN A 17 49.96 -4.74 13.10
C GLN A 17 48.82 -5.52 12.43
N SER A 18 49.11 -6.34 11.41
CA SER A 18 48.17 -7.20 10.68
C SER A 18 46.81 -6.51 10.40
N ILE A 19 45.78 -6.81 11.20
CA ILE A 19 44.40 -6.33 11.03
C ILE A 19 44.12 -4.90 11.53
N PHE A 20 45.04 -4.32 12.31
CA PHE A 20 44.89 -2.96 12.85
C PHE A 20 45.70 -1.92 12.06
N CYS A 21 46.40 -2.35 11.01
CA CYS A 21 47.13 -1.44 10.13
C CYS A 21 46.14 -0.50 9.43
N LYS A 22 46.30 0.81 9.56
CA LYS A 22 45.39 1.81 8.96
C LYS A 22 45.68 2.08 7.47
N ASP A 23 46.71 1.46 6.90
CA ASP A 23 47.05 1.57 5.48
C ASP A 23 46.21 0.59 4.65
N ASN A 24 45.31 1.15 3.83
CA ASN A 24 44.41 0.37 2.97
C ASN A 24 45.15 -0.48 1.93
N SER A 25 46.31 -0.05 1.42
CA SER A 25 47.09 -0.84 0.46
C SER A 25 47.75 -2.05 1.12
N CYS A 26 48.19 -1.88 2.37
CA CYS A 26 48.71 -2.96 3.21
C CYS A 26 47.62 -3.97 3.61
N GLN A 27 46.40 -3.50 3.92
CA GLN A 27 45.27 -4.39 4.24
C GLN A 27 44.81 -5.23 3.03
N LEU A 28 44.88 -4.68 1.81
CA LEU A 28 44.44 -5.34 0.58
C LEU A 28 45.37 -6.49 0.15
N ASN A 29 46.65 -6.46 0.54
CA ASN A 29 47.65 -7.47 0.18
C ASN A 29 47.94 -8.50 1.30
N HIS A 30 47.23 -8.45 2.43
CA HIS A 30 47.48 -9.34 3.56
C HIS A 30 46.92 -10.76 3.34
N SER A 31 47.78 -11.77 3.41
CA SER A 31 47.39 -13.18 3.40
C SER A 31 46.75 -13.54 4.74
N ARG A 32 45.45 -13.85 4.73
CA ARG A 32 44.66 -14.37 5.87
C ARG A 32 45.10 -15.78 6.36
N VAL A 33 46.37 -16.12 6.26
CA VAL A 33 46.85 -17.50 6.52
C VAL A 33 47.26 -17.72 7.97
N PHE A 34 47.55 -16.69 8.77
CA PHE A 34 48.08 -16.88 10.13
C PHE A 34 47.20 -16.24 11.20
N VAL A 35 45.94 -16.65 11.25
CA VAL A 35 44.98 -16.18 12.26
C VAL A 35 45.46 -16.65 13.65
N GLY A 36 46.17 -15.79 14.36
CA GLY A 36 46.50 -15.93 15.78
C GLY A 36 47.81 -16.64 16.12
N VAL A 37 48.71 -16.93 15.16
CA VAL A 37 49.98 -17.63 15.43
C VAL A 37 51.15 -16.63 15.51
N CYS A 38 52.06 -16.81 16.46
CA CYS A 38 53.24 -15.94 16.62
C CYS A 38 54.26 -16.17 15.49
N VAL A 39 54.47 -15.15 14.66
CA VAL A 39 55.41 -15.20 13.51
C VAL A 39 56.86 -15.27 13.99
N GLU A 40 57.20 -14.64 15.11
CA GLU A 40 58.56 -14.66 15.68
C GLU A 40 58.93 -16.04 16.24
N TYR A 41 57.96 -16.77 16.78
CA TYR A 41 58.11 -18.18 17.15
C TYR A 41 58.37 -19.07 15.93
N LEU A 42 57.63 -18.90 14.83
CA LEU A 42 57.82 -19.67 13.60
C LEU A 42 59.16 -19.38 12.91
N ARG A 43 59.64 -18.12 12.94
CA ARG A 43 60.98 -17.76 12.41
C ARG A 43 62.10 -18.46 13.17
N ASN A 44 61.95 -18.61 14.48
CA ASN A 44 62.95 -19.28 15.32
C ASN A 44 62.95 -20.81 15.11
N GLU A 45 61.77 -21.43 14.91
CA GLU A 45 61.65 -22.84 14.49
C GLU A 45 62.30 -23.10 13.11
N GLN A 46 62.09 -22.21 12.14
CA GLN A 46 62.71 -22.32 10.82
C GLN A 46 64.25 -22.28 10.92
N LYS A 47 64.82 -21.36 11.73
CA LYS A 47 66.26 -21.31 12.02
C LYS A 47 66.80 -22.59 12.68
N PHE A 48 66.04 -23.21 13.58
CA PHE A 48 66.42 -24.48 14.20
C PHE A 48 66.56 -25.61 13.17
N TYR A 49 65.65 -25.70 12.19
CA TYR A 49 65.72 -26.70 11.14
C TYR A 49 66.79 -26.42 10.08
N ASP A 50 67.08 -25.15 9.78
CA ASP A 50 68.06 -24.76 8.77
C ASP A 50 69.52 -24.81 9.28
N GLU A 51 69.77 -24.57 10.57
CA GLU A 51 71.13 -24.50 11.17
C GLU A 51 71.52 -25.71 12.04
N GLY A 52 70.56 -26.57 12.41
CA GLY A 52 70.79 -27.85 13.13
C GLY A 52 71.60 -27.73 14.42
N GLY A 53 70.96 -27.36 15.54
CA GLY A 53 71.64 -27.26 16.85
C GLY A 53 70.77 -27.68 18.04
N ASP A 54 71.38 -28.32 19.03
CA ASP A 54 70.73 -29.06 20.15
C ASP A 54 70.15 -28.20 21.30
N GLU A 55 69.98 -26.88 21.16
CA GLU A 55 69.39 -26.05 22.22
C GLU A 55 67.97 -25.56 21.88
N TYR A 56 66.98 -26.43 22.11
CA TYR A 56 65.55 -26.14 21.88
C TYR A 56 64.96 -25.08 22.84
N GLU A 57 65.62 -24.78 23.97
CA GLU A 57 65.02 -23.98 25.05
C GLU A 57 65.02 -22.45 24.85
N LYS A 58 65.74 -21.91 23.85
CA LYS A 58 65.75 -20.46 23.55
C LYS A 58 64.74 -20.03 22.48
N LEU A 59 63.90 -20.95 21.99
CA LEU A 59 62.97 -20.73 20.86
C LEU A 59 61.64 -20.04 21.22
N ARG A 60 61.52 -19.46 22.42
CA ARG A 60 60.28 -18.76 22.81
C ARG A 60 60.31 -17.33 22.30
N CYS A 61 59.14 -16.84 21.86
CA CYS A 61 58.93 -15.41 21.70
C CYS A 61 59.24 -14.72 23.04
N ASN A 62 60.23 -13.83 23.05
CA ASN A 62 60.72 -13.19 24.29
C ASN A 62 59.86 -12.02 24.77
N ASN A 63 58.73 -11.78 24.09
CA ASN A 63 57.77 -10.75 24.48
C ASN A 63 56.79 -11.32 25.52
N LYS A 64 56.94 -10.89 26.79
CA LYS A 64 56.14 -11.39 27.92
C LYS A 64 54.64 -11.12 27.79
N ASP A 65 54.25 -10.16 26.96
CA ASP A 65 52.85 -9.77 26.72
C ASP A 65 52.30 -10.29 25.37
N CYS A 66 52.94 -11.33 24.80
CA CYS A 66 52.50 -11.92 23.54
C CYS A 66 51.17 -12.68 23.70
N ASN A 67 50.08 -12.09 23.18
CA ASN A 67 48.73 -12.66 23.18
C ASN A 67 48.43 -13.59 21.99
N LEU A 68 49.46 -13.98 21.22
CA LEU A 68 49.37 -14.91 20.08
C LEU A 68 49.76 -16.33 20.51
N TRP A 69 49.31 -17.35 19.77
CA TRP A 69 49.48 -18.75 20.12
C TRP A 69 50.92 -19.26 19.87
N HIS A 70 51.47 -19.96 20.87
CA HIS A 70 52.76 -20.68 20.87
C HIS A 70 52.50 -22.17 21.12
N PHE A 71 53.18 -23.08 20.42
CA PHE A 71 52.96 -24.52 20.58
C PHE A 71 53.78 -25.08 21.76
N LYS A 72 53.21 -26.06 22.51
CA LYS A 72 53.96 -26.91 23.46
C LYS A 72 54.05 -28.32 22.87
N ASN A 73 55.22 -28.93 22.92
CA ASN A 73 55.52 -30.10 22.10
C ASN A 73 54.89 -31.44 22.53
N ASP A 74 54.18 -31.50 23.66
CA ASP A 74 53.69 -32.79 24.17
C ASP A 74 52.17 -32.79 24.40
N LYS A 75 51.50 -33.70 23.68
CA LYS A 75 50.08 -34.11 23.78
C LYS A 75 49.07 -33.26 22.99
N PHE A 76 48.92 -33.65 21.72
CA PHE A 76 47.79 -33.30 20.86
C PHE A 76 46.46 -33.83 21.44
N SER A 77 45.62 -32.96 22.01
CA SER A 77 44.19 -33.23 22.25
C SER A 77 43.33 -32.37 21.34
N LEU A 78 42.57 -33.02 20.46
CA LEU A 78 41.76 -32.42 19.39
C LEU A 78 40.58 -31.60 19.93
N SER A 79 40.52 -30.30 19.60
CA SER A 79 39.26 -29.55 19.58
C SER A 79 38.74 -29.42 18.14
N LYS A 80 37.44 -29.72 17.95
CA LYS A 80 36.82 -30.06 16.65
C LYS A 80 36.29 -28.89 15.80
N GLN A 81 36.63 -27.61 16.05
CA GLN A 81 35.89 -26.50 15.41
C GLN A 81 36.70 -25.65 14.40
N THR A 82 36.27 -25.68 13.13
CA THR A 82 36.71 -24.80 12.03
C THR A 82 36.31 -23.34 12.29
N ILE A 83 37.02 -22.38 11.70
CA ILE A 83 36.46 -21.07 11.34
C ILE A 83 36.60 -20.96 9.82
N ASN A 84 35.47 -20.92 9.09
CA ASN A 84 35.43 -20.85 7.62
C ASN A 84 36.30 -21.89 6.90
N GLY A 85 36.31 -23.12 7.41
CA GLY A 85 37.01 -24.23 6.75
C GLY A 85 38.55 -24.17 6.77
N ILE A 86 39.17 -23.23 7.50
CA ILE A 86 40.62 -23.19 7.71
C ILE A 86 40.95 -23.70 9.13
N PHE A 87 41.84 -24.68 9.22
CA PHE A 87 42.45 -25.13 10.47
C PHE A 87 43.98 -24.97 10.41
N PRO A 88 44.65 -24.80 11.55
CA PRO A 88 46.03 -24.32 11.61
C PRO A 88 47.13 -25.34 11.25
N HIS A 89 46.84 -26.63 11.00
CA HIS A 89 47.87 -27.60 10.55
C HIS A 89 47.36 -28.64 9.54
N ASN A 90 48.28 -29.11 8.70
CA ASN A 90 48.14 -30.12 7.63
C ASN A 90 48.99 -31.37 7.99
N LEU A 91 49.14 -32.31 7.05
CA LEU A 91 50.33 -33.14 6.76
C LEU A 91 50.14 -34.65 7.00
N CYS A 92 49.83 -35.45 5.96
CA CYS A 92 50.28 -36.86 5.97
C CYS A 92 50.71 -37.42 4.60
N PRO A 93 52.00 -37.84 4.47
CA PRO A 93 52.60 -38.43 3.28
C PRO A 93 52.77 -39.98 3.29
N LYS A 94 52.06 -40.77 4.13
CA LYS A 94 52.04 -42.26 4.08
C LYS A 94 50.68 -42.87 4.50
N SER A 95 50.32 -43.97 3.84
CA SER A 95 48.99 -44.60 3.71
C SER A 95 48.22 -44.97 4.99
N CYS A 96 46.96 -44.50 5.16
CA CYS A 96 45.96 -45.16 6.02
C CYS A 96 44.51 -44.81 5.66
N GLY A 97 43.63 -45.83 5.58
CA GLY A 97 42.20 -45.71 5.29
C GLY A 97 41.35 -45.41 6.53
N SER A 98 41.22 -44.14 6.92
CA SER A 98 40.24 -43.70 7.93
C SER A 98 39.52 -42.42 7.52
N GLU A 99 38.25 -42.30 7.91
CA GLU A 99 37.25 -41.30 7.46
C GLU A 99 37.54 -39.83 7.84
N ASN A 100 38.74 -39.50 8.35
CA ASN A 100 39.10 -38.14 8.77
C ASN A 100 40.18 -37.47 7.90
N CYS A 101 40.45 -37.97 6.70
CA CYS A 101 41.40 -37.33 5.76
C CYS A 101 40.80 -36.15 4.96
N GLY A 102 39.87 -35.40 5.56
CA GLY A 102 39.05 -34.35 4.90
C GLY A 102 39.80 -33.11 4.42
N TYR A 103 41.13 -33.05 4.59
CA TYR A 103 41.96 -31.93 4.15
C TYR A 103 42.62 -32.13 2.77
N LEU A 104 42.83 -33.37 2.32
CA LEU A 104 43.58 -33.66 1.08
C LEU A 104 42.68 -33.92 -0.15
N HIS A 105 41.37 -34.13 0.04
CA HIS A 105 40.41 -34.45 -1.03
C HIS A 105 39.43 -33.31 -1.34
N ARG A 106 39.93 -32.08 -1.43
CA ARG A 106 39.10 -31.01 -2.02
C ARG A 106 39.17 -31.14 -3.54
N ALA A 107 38.01 -31.03 -4.22
CA ALA A 107 37.89 -31.28 -5.66
C ALA A 107 38.90 -30.51 -6.53
N TRP A 108 39.36 -29.34 -6.09
CA TRP A 108 40.35 -28.53 -6.80
C TRP A 108 41.80 -29.04 -6.70
N ALA A 109 42.12 -29.86 -5.69
CA ALA A 109 43.47 -30.34 -5.38
C ALA A 109 43.70 -31.83 -5.76
N GLU A 110 42.66 -32.52 -6.24
CA GLU A 110 42.64 -33.98 -6.46
C GLU A 110 43.62 -34.47 -7.56
N LYS A 111 44.11 -33.57 -8.42
CA LYS A 111 45.03 -33.89 -9.53
C LYS A 111 46.41 -33.23 -9.44
N VAL A 112 46.75 -32.64 -8.30
CA VAL A 112 47.95 -31.83 -8.13
C VAL A 112 49.07 -32.60 -7.41
N CYS A 113 50.30 -32.48 -7.90
CA CYS A 113 51.47 -33.14 -7.31
C CYS A 113 51.94 -32.42 -6.04
N PHE A 114 51.70 -33.05 -4.90
CA PHE A 114 52.07 -32.50 -3.59
C PHE A 114 53.58 -32.51 -3.30
N ASP A 115 54.35 -33.46 -3.84
CA ASP A 115 55.80 -33.45 -3.68
C ASP A 115 56.42 -32.22 -4.35
N GLN A 116 55.88 -31.80 -5.50
CA GLN A 116 56.27 -30.56 -6.16
C GLN A 116 55.94 -29.32 -5.31
N ILE A 117 54.81 -29.32 -4.59
CA ILE A 117 54.35 -28.21 -3.76
C ILE A 117 55.13 -28.10 -2.45
N LEU A 118 55.29 -29.21 -1.74
CA LEU A 118 55.83 -29.21 -0.38
C LEU A 118 57.36 -29.18 -0.35
N LYS A 119 58.01 -29.71 -1.39
CA LYS A 119 59.48 -29.87 -1.44
C LYS A 119 60.12 -29.07 -2.58
N GLY A 120 59.33 -28.29 -3.32
CA GLY A 120 59.76 -27.55 -4.52
C GLY A 120 60.17 -28.42 -5.72
N SER A 121 60.20 -29.76 -5.55
CA SER A 121 60.63 -30.70 -6.60
C SER A 121 59.98 -32.08 -6.41
N CYS A 122 59.43 -32.64 -7.49
CA CYS A 122 58.95 -34.02 -7.54
C CYS A 122 60.04 -34.94 -8.09
N ARG A 123 60.48 -35.94 -7.30
CA ARG A 123 61.58 -36.85 -7.67
C ARG A 123 61.14 -38.07 -8.51
N LYS A 124 59.87 -38.16 -8.94
CA LYS A 124 59.36 -39.26 -9.78
C LYS A 124 59.62 -38.96 -11.26
N LYS A 125 60.31 -39.85 -11.97
CA LYS A 125 60.67 -39.68 -13.40
C LYS A 125 59.46 -39.59 -14.34
N GLN A 126 58.31 -40.17 -13.97
CA GLN A 126 57.00 -39.98 -14.60
C GLN A 126 55.98 -39.77 -13.48
N CYS A 127 55.43 -38.55 -13.36
CA CYS A 127 54.43 -38.22 -12.37
C CYS A 127 53.07 -38.03 -13.07
N ASP A 128 52.06 -38.81 -12.66
CA ASP A 128 50.71 -38.76 -13.24
C ASP A 128 49.87 -37.56 -12.73
N PHE A 129 50.46 -36.70 -11.88
CA PHE A 129 49.81 -35.54 -11.27
C PHE A 129 50.40 -34.23 -11.79
N GLU A 130 49.57 -33.18 -11.89
CA GLU A 130 49.99 -31.86 -12.39
C GLU A 130 50.94 -31.14 -11.42
N HIS A 131 52.09 -30.71 -11.93
CA HIS A 131 53.06 -29.90 -11.20
C HIS A 131 52.69 -28.41 -11.30
N VAL A 132 52.18 -27.84 -10.21
CA VAL A 132 51.80 -26.42 -10.15
C VAL A 132 52.58 -25.68 -9.07
N LYS A 133 52.91 -24.41 -9.36
CA LYS A 133 53.61 -23.50 -8.44
C LYS A 133 52.65 -23.00 -7.35
N TRP A 134 53.14 -22.82 -6.13
CA TRP A 134 52.36 -22.29 -4.99
C TRP A 134 52.24 -20.76 -5.04
N GLU A 135 51.79 -20.24 -6.18
CA GLU A 135 51.54 -18.81 -6.36
C GLU A 135 50.12 -18.48 -5.91
N LEU A 136 50.00 -17.49 -5.01
CA LEU A 136 48.75 -17.14 -4.33
C LEU A 136 47.63 -16.79 -5.33
N ASN A 137 47.97 -16.21 -6.49
CA ASN A 137 46.99 -15.84 -7.51
C ASN A 137 46.45 -17.06 -8.28
N THR A 138 47.31 -18.04 -8.61
CA THR A 138 46.90 -19.26 -9.33
C THR A 138 46.01 -20.16 -8.47
N LEU A 139 46.29 -20.25 -7.16
CA LEU A 139 45.44 -20.98 -6.21
C LEU A 139 44.14 -20.22 -5.89
N LYS A 140 44.18 -18.88 -5.82
CA LYS A 140 42.98 -18.03 -5.71
C LYS A 140 42.04 -18.22 -6.90
N GLU A 141 42.56 -18.25 -8.13
CA GLU A 141 41.74 -18.48 -9.33
C GLU A 141 41.15 -19.89 -9.37
N ARG A 142 41.92 -20.93 -9.00
CA ARG A 142 41.39 -22.29 -8.90
C ARG A 142 40.33 -22.42 -7.80
N ALA A 143 40.53 -21.84 -6.63
CA ALA A 143 39.53 -21.82 -5.56
C ALA A 143 38.27 -21.03 -5.97
N ARG A 144 38.42 -19.90 -6.66
CA ARG A 144 37.31 -19.12 -7.26
C ARG A 144 36.54 -19.93 -8.29
N SER A 145 37.22 -20.66 -9.16
CA SER A 145 36.58 -21.50 -10.18
C SER A 145 35.76 -22.65 -9.60
N CYS A 146 36.04 -23.06 -8.36
CA CYS A 146 35.32 -24.11 -7.64
C CYS A 146 34.28 -23.55 -6.64
N SER A 147 34.19 -22.23 -6.46
CA SER A 147 33.20 -21.55 -5.62
C SER A 147 31.98 -21.16 -6.46
N LEU A 148 30.78 -21.57 -6.02
CA LEU A 148 29.51 -21.37 -6.74
C LEU A 148 28.95 -19.94 -6.70
N ASN A 149 29.61 -19.00 -6.02
CA ASN A 149 29.29 -17.56 -6.04
C ASN A 149 30.53 -16.82 -6.56
N GLN A 150 30.48 -16.37 -7.81
CA GLN A 150 31.61 -15.71 -8.46
C GLN A 150 31.71 -14.21 -8.10
N ASP A 151 30.64 -13.61 -7.57
CA ASP A 151 30.51 -12.15 -7.45
C ASP A 151 30.42 -11.59 -6.01
N THR A 152 30.60 -12.41 -4.95
CA THR A 152 30.52 -11.91 -3.56
C THR A 152 31.39 -12.72 -2.60
N THR A 153 32.12 -12.02 -1.74
CA THR A 153 32.96 -12.60 -0.67
C THR A 153 32.41 -12.24 0.72
N PRO A 154 32.79 -12.96 1.80
CA PRO A 154 32.37 -12.58 3.16
C PRO A 154 32.75 -11.13 3.52
N GLU A 155 33.79 -10.58 2.89
CA GLU A 155 34.33 -9.24 3.12
C GLU A 155 33.37 -8.16 2.60
N ASP A 156 32.67 -8.47 1.51
CA ASP A 156 31.71 -7.59 0.86
C ASP A 156 30.44 -7.41 1.68
N LEU A 157 30.22 -8.21 2.73
CA LEU A 157 29.00 -8.20 3.52
C LEU A 157 28.93 -6.99 4.46
N CYS A 158 27.76 -6.36 4.54
CA CYS A 158 27.53 -5.26 5.47
C CYS A 158 27.27 -5.79 6.89
N GLU A 159 27.89 -5.20 7.91
CA GLU A 159 27.76 -5.65 9.31
C GLU A 159 26.58 -5.03 10.07
N LYS A 160 25.94 -4.00 9.52
CA LYS A 160 24.84 -3.30 10.17
C LYS A 160 23.59 -4.16 10.21
N GLU A 161 23.08 -4.46 11.41
CA GLU A 161 21.79 -5.14 11.56
C GLU A 161 20.66 -4.30 10.93
N LYS A 162 19.77 -4.97 10.19
CA LYS A 162 18.62 -4.34 9.50
C LYS A 162 19.04 -3.28 8.46
N CYS A 163 20.12 -3.54 7.74
CA CYS A 163 20.54 -2.73 6.59
C CYS A 163 19.89 -3.22 5.30
N ASN A 164 19.33 -2.32 4.48
CA ASN A 164 18.76 -2.65 3.17
C ASN A 164 19.75 -2.41 2.00
N CYS A 165 21.06 -2.44 2.25
CA CYS A 165 22.03 -2.31 1.16
C CYS A 165 22.12 -3.62 0.37
N GLY A 166 22.49 -3.55 -0.91
CA GLY A 166 22.73 -4.74 -1.75
C GLY A 166 23.82 -5.70 -1.22
N LYS A 167 24.55 -5.26 -0.19
CA LYS A 167 25.59 -6.00 0.55
C LYS A 167 25.08 -6.65 1.86
N HIS A 168 23.79 -6.51 2.21
CA HIS A 168 23.15 -7.16 3.35
C HIS A 168 21.90 -7.96 2.94
N PRO A 169 22.05 -9.06 2.17
CA PRO A 169 20.92 -9.89 1.76
C PRO A 169 20.05 -10.36 2.95
N PRO A 170 18.71 -10.37 2.82
CA PRO A 170 17.80 -10.78 3.90
C PRO A 170 18.04 -12.20 4.45
N TRP A 171 18.58 -13.11 3.64
CA TRP A 171 18.89 -14.49 4.03
C TRP A 171 20.09 -14.62 4.99
N LEU A 172 20.88 -13.56 5.18
CA LEU A 172 21.98 -13.51 6.15
C LEU A 172 21.52 -13.17 7.57
N ASN A 173 20.26 -12.76 7.77
CA ASN A 173 19.75 -12.28 9.05
C ASN A 173 19.87 -13.32 10.19
N ASP A 174 19.79 -14.60 9.85
CA ASP A 174 19.89 -15.73 10.79
C ASP A 174 21.36 -16.13 11.09
N TYR A 175 22.33 -15.62 10.32
CA TYR A 175 23.74 -15.98 10.43
C TYR A 175 24.56 -14.83 11.01
N CYS A 176 25.63 -15.17 11.73
CA CYS A 176 26.54 -14.16 12.25
C CYS A 176 27.49 -13.67 11.14
N ILE A 177 27.25 -12.47 10.60
CA ILE A 177 28.11 -11.86 9.58
C ILE A 177 29.54 -11.66 10.11
N LEU A 178 29.69 -11.29 11.38
CA LEU A 178 31.00 -11.22 12.03
C LEU A 178 31.69 -12.58 12.07
N TYR A 179 30.96 -13.70 12.20
CA TYR A 179 31.55 -15.04 12.12
C TYR A 179 31.99 -15.38 10.70
N LEU A 180 31.20 -15.02 9.68
CA LEU A 180 31.56 -15.21 8.26
C LEU A 180 32.78 -14.39 7.85
N LYS A 181 32.99 -13.24 8.47
CA LYS A 181 34.22 -12.44 8.31
C LYS A 181 35.37 -12.90 9.21
N GLY A 182 35.16 -13.87 10.10
CA GLY A 182 36.17 -14.36 11.04
C GLY A 182 36.43 -13.44 12.25
N LEU A 183 35.57 -12.45 12.50
CA LEU A 183 35.70 -11.40 13.51
C LEU A 183 34.82 -11.62 14.77
N CYS A 184 34.07 -12.73 14.86
CA CYS A 184 33.17 -12.98 15.99
C CYS A 184 33.91 -13.53 17.23
N PRO A 185 33.87 -12.85 18.41
CA PRO A 185 34.61 -13.22 19.62
C PRO A 185 34.07 -14.45 20.40
N ARG A 186 33.33 -15.32 19.71
CA ARG A 186 32.92 -16.71 20.04
C ARG A 186 32.26 -17.05 21.40
N LYS A 187 32.18 -16.16 22.40
CA LYS A 187 31.63 -16.55 23.73
C LYS A 187 30.17 -16.17 24.00
N LYS A 188 29.53 -15.30 23.22
CA LYS A 188 28.11 -14.88 23.43
C LYS A 188 27.37 -14.50 22.12
N CYS A 189 27.60 -15.22 21.02
CA CYS A 189 26.86 -14.92 19.78
C CYS A 189 25.53 -15.66 19.73
N ILE A 190 24.45 -14.92 19.45
CA ILE A 190 23.06 -15.41 19.41
C ILE A 190 22.65 -15.86 18.00
N LYS A 191 23.45 -15.53 16.97
CA LYS A 191 23.19 -15.86 15.55
C LYS A 191 23.97 -17.09 15.10
N ASN A 192 23.48 -17.79 14.09
CA ASN A 192 24.06 -19.06 13.64
C ASN A 192 25.47 -18.89 13.05
N HIS A 193 26.40 -19.73 13.52
CA HIS A 193 27.76 -19.82 13.02
C HIS A 193 27.85 -20.96 12.00
N THR A 194 28.13 -20.65 10.73
CA THR A 194 28.25 -21.63 9.64
C THR A 194 29.38 -21.22 8.72
N ASP A 195 30.14 -22.19 8.19
CA ASP A 195 31.24 -21.89 7.27
C ASP A 195 30.71 -21.33 5.93
N TRP A 196 31.42 -20.35 5.35
CA TRP A 196 31.03 -19.71 4.08
C TRP A 196 30.70 -20.71 2.95
N GLU A 197 31.48 -21.78 2.82
CA GLU A 197 31.31 -22.80 1.79
C GLU A 197 30.06 -23.68 2.03
N LYS A 198 29.57 -23.77 3.28
CA LYS A 198 28.37 -24.52 3.67
C LYS A 198 27.08 -23.72 3.57
N ILE A 199 27.19 -22.39 3.48
CA ILE A 199 26.05 -21.50 3.19
C ILE A 199 25.42 -21.82 1.83
N ASN A 200 26.06 -22.67 1.02
CA ASN A 200 25.60 -23.08 -0.30
C ASN A 200 25.11 -24.54 -0.42
N THR A 201 24.41 -25.07 0.59
CA THR A 201 23.63 -26.33 0.43
C THR A 201 22.14 -26.11 0.17
N LYS A 202 21.58 -24.92 0.50
CA LYS A 202 20.19 -24.57 0.14
C LYS A 202 20.04 -23.83 -1.19
N ILE A 203 21.12 -23.34 -1.80
CA ILE A 203 21.09 -22.66 -3.11
C ILE A 203 21.37 -23.65 -4.27
N ASN A 204 21.95 -24.83 -4.01
CA ASN A 204 22.22 -25.85 -5.04
C ASN A 204 21.10 -26.90 -5.26
N GLN A 205 19.94 -26.77 -4.62
CA GLN A 205 18.73 -27.51 -5.04
C GLN A 205 18.09 -26.94 -6.32
N LYS A 206 18.65 -25.87 -6.89
CA LYS A 206 18.24 -25.35 -8.21
C LYS A 206 18.79 -26.13 -9.40
N ASN A 207 19.82 -26.97 -9.24
CA ASN A 207 20.41 -27.75 -10.35
C ASN A 207 20.15 -29.27 -10.29
N ALA A 208 19.33 -29.76 -9.35
CA ALA A 208 18.60 -30.99 -9.63
C ALA A 208 17.57 -30.62 -10.71
N VAL A 209 17.81 -30.97 -11.98
CA VAL A 209 16.85 -30.68 -13.05
C VAL A 209 15.56 -31.41 -12.70
N LYS A 210 14.63 -30.68 -12.07
CA LYS A 210 13.32 -31.18 -11.70
C LYS A 210 12.55 -31.31 -12.99
N SER A 211 11.84 -32.44 -13.17
CA SER A 211 11.02 -32.60 -14.36
C SER A 211 10.10 -31.38 -14.49
N CYS A 212 9.81 -30.97 -15.72
CA CYS A 212 8.93 -29.82 -15.96
C CYS A 212 7.55 -29.97 -15.24
N ILE A 213 7.17 -31.19 -14.85
CA ILE A 213 5.99 -31.52 -14.04
C ILE A 213 6.21 -31.25 -12.54
N THR A 214 7.35 -31.64 -11.96
CA THR A 214 7.64 -31.37 -10.53
C THR A 214 7.79 -29.88 -10.25
N ILE A 215 8.43 -29.13 -11.15
CA ILE A 215 8.49 -27.65 -11.07
C ILE A 215 7.08 -27.06 -11.13
N ALA A 216 6.19 -27.62 -11.96
CA ALA A 216 4.80 -27.17 -12.08
C ALA A 216 4.00 -27.42 -10.80
N GLN A 217 4.16 -28.56 -10.14
CA GLN A 217 3.47 -28.90 -8.89
C GLN A 217 3.98 -28.05 -7.71
N GLU A 218 5.29 -27.82 -7.62
CA GLU A 218 5.88 -26.95 -6.60
C GLU A 218 5.52 -25.47 -6.80
N ARG A 219 5.49 -25.00 -8.06
CA ARG A 219 5.05 -23.62 -8.37
C ARG A 219 3.54 -23.45 -8.18
N LYS A 220 2.69 -24.43 -8.53
CA LYS A 220 1.24 -24.41 -8.19
C LYS A 220 0.99 -24.30 -6.68
N LYS A 221 1.79 -25.01 -5.86
CA LYS A 221 1.72 -24.86 -4.39
C LYS A 221 2.14 -23.47 -3.89
N LYS A 222 3.04 -22.77 -4.60
CA LYS A 222 3.46 -21.39 -4.28
C LYS A 222 2.47 -20.31 -4.72
N ILE A 223 1.76 -20.49 -5.84
CA ILE A 223 0.75 -19.53 -6.35
C ILE A 223 -0.39 -19.30 -5.34
N HIS A 224 -0.71 -20.30 -4.51
CA HIS A 224 -1.72 -20.17 -3.45
C HIS A 224 -1.18 -19.63 -2.13
N THR A 225 0.11 -19.28 -2.04
CA THR A 225 0.76 -18.90 -0.76
C THR A 225 1.71 -17.70 -0.84
N THR A 226 1.87 -17.02 -1.98
CA THR A 226 2.77 -15.84 -2.09
C THR A 226 2.19 -14.59 -1.41
N PRO A 227 2.85 -14.03 -0.37
CA PRO A 227 2.38 -12.87 0.41
C PRO A 227 2.43 -11.53 -0.35
N GLU A 228 3.17 -11.42 -1.45
CA GLU A 228 3.41 -10.13 -2.14
C GLU A 228 2.14 -9.57 -2.81
N PHE A 229 1.20 -10.43 -3.17
CA PHE A 229 -0.13 -10.05 -3.64
C PHE A 229 -1.02 -9.55 -2.50
N ASN A 230 -0.85 -10.19 -1.34
CA ASN A 230 -1.51 -9.81 -0.11
C ASN A 230 -0.88 -8.54 0.47
N GLU A 231 0.38 -8.20 0.25
CA GLU A 231 1.01 -7.02 0.86
C GLU A 231 0.52 -5.68 0.28
N ILE A 232 0.24 -5.60 -1.02
CA ILE A 232 -0.33 -4.36 -1.61
C ILE A 232 -1.81 -4.24 -1.28
N GLN A 233 -2.54 -5.36 -1.31
CA GLN A 233 -3.93 -5.43 -0.87
C GLN A 233 -4.04 -5.13 0.63
N LEU A 234 -3.17 -5.70 1.48
CA LEU A 234 -3.05 -5.38 2.90
C LEU A 234 -2.52 -3.98 3.17
N LEU A 235 -1.73 -3.33 2.30
CA LEU A 235 -1.30 -1.95 2.55
C LEU A 235 -2.47 -0.97 2.39
N CYS A 236 -3.26 -1.12 1.34
CA CYS A 236 -4.51 -0.37 1.15
C CYS A 236 -5.56 -0.77 2.20
N GLU A 237 -5.78 -2.08 2.40
CA GLU A 237 -6.72 -2.61 3.40
C GLU A 237 -6.28 -2.31 4.83
N LYS A 238 -4.99 -2.21 5.18
CA LYS A 238 -4.53 -1.90 6.55
C LYS A 238 -4.50 -0.41 6.81
N SER A 239 -4.16 0.44 5.83
CA SER A 239 -4.30 1.88 6.03
C SER A 239 -5.77 2.29 6.12
N GLU A 240 -6.64 1.68 5.30
CA GLU A 240 -8.09 1.90 5.38
C GLU A 240 -8.74 1.15 6.52
N PHE A 241 -8.31 -0.07 6.87
CA PHE A 241 -8.80 -0.77 8.07
C PHE A 241 -8.33 -0.05 9.31
N GLU A 242 -7.10 0.46 9.40
CA GLU A 242 -6.70 1.29 10.53
C GLU A 242 -7.37 2.66 10.48
N HIS A 243 -7.67 3.24 9.32
CA HIS A 243 -8.47 4.46 9.18
C HIS A 243 -9.93 4.23 9.59
N TYR A 244 -10.56 3.13 9.19
CA TYR A 244 -11.92 2.74 9.52
C TYR A 244 -12.01 2.24 10.95
N LYS A 245 -11.03 1.49 11.44
CA LYS A 245 -10.90 1.11 12.85
C LYS A 245 -10.69 2.36 13.69
N LYS A 246 -9.85 3.31 13.27
CA LYS A 246 -9.72 4.62 13.92
C LYS A 246 -11.02 5.42 13.84
N TRP A 247 -11.70 5.44 12.70
CA TRP A 247 -12.98 6.14 12.50
C TRP A 247 -14.13 5.51 13.29
N PHE A 248 -14.24 4.18 13.35
CA PHE A 248 -15.20 3.43 14.17
C PHE A 248 -14.87 3.54 15.66
N GLN A 249 -13.58 3.50 16.01
CA GLN A 249 -13.12 3.79 17.37
C GLN A 249 -13.51 5.21 17.75
N GLU A 250 -13.29 6.19 16.86
CA GLU A 250 -13.66 7.60 17.01
C GLU A 250 -15.19 7.82 17.04
N GLN A 251 -15.99 7.08 16.28
CA GLN A 251 -17.46 7.13 16.29
C GLN A 251 -18.07 6.59 17.59
N ASN A 252 -17.38 5.64 18.24
CA ASN A 252 -17.77 5.06 19.51
C ASN A 252 -16.92 5.62 20.67
N MET A 253 -16.32 6.80 20.49
CA MET A 253 -15.71 7.54 21.59
C MET A 253 -16.78 8.27 22.40
N ILE A 254 -16.62 8.18 23.71
CA ILE A 254 -17.35 8.98 24.69
C ILE A 254 -16.32 9.83 25.43
N ASP A 255 -16.34 11.12 25.15
CA ASP A 255 -15.56 12.11 25.88
C ASP A 255 -16.37 12.51 27.12
N VAL A 256 -15.85 12.18 28.29
CA VAL A 256 -16.43 12.53 29.59
C VAL A 256 -15.66 13.69 30.18
N VAL A 257 -16.33 14.82 30.39
CA VAL A 257 -15.76 15.98 31.07
C VAL A 257 -16.40 16.11 32.44
N ILE A 258 -15.59 16.09 33.49
CA ILE A 258 -16.04 16.37 34.85
C ILE A 258 -15.57 17.76 35.21
N ILE A 259 -16.52 18.66 35.43
CA ILE A 259 -16.29 20.01 35.92
C ILE A 259 -16.76 20.04 37.37
N MET A 260 -15.84 20.24 38.28
CA MET A 260 -16.07 20.10 39.71
C MET A 260 -15.55 21.30 40.48
N ASP A 261 -16.39 21.79 41.37
CA ASP A 261 -16.01 22.75 42.41
C ASP A 261 -15.03 22.11 43.41
N LEU A 262 -13.92 22.78 43.70
CA LEU A 262 -12.87 22.35 44.61
C LEU A 262 -12.70 23.25 45.84
N THR A 263 -13.74 23.96 46.25
CA THR A 263 -13.77 24.70 47.52
C THR A 263 -13.92 23.77 48.73
N GLY A 264 -13.75 24.31 49.94
CA GLY A 264 -13.71 23.51 51.16
C GLY A 264 -14.95 22.63 51.41
N SER A 265 -16.15 23.12 51.05
CA SER A 265 -17.42 22.38 51.19
C SER A 265 -17.50 21.15 50.27
N MET A 266 -16.72 21.14 49.18
CA MET A 266 -16.75 20.11 48.15
C MET A 266 -15.84 18.92 48.41
N LYS A 267 -15.13 18.91 49.55
CA LYS A 267 -14.26 17.80 49.96
C LYS A 267 -14.92 16.41 49.90
N PRO A 268 -16.14 16.19 50.43
CA PRO A 268 -16.79 14.87 50.36
C PRO A 268 -17.12 14.42 48.92
N TRP A 269 -17.43 15.37 48.05
CA TRP A 269 -17.74 15.13 46.63
C TRP A 269 -16.47 14.75 45.85
N LYS A 270 -15.36 15.45 46.10
CA LYS A 270 -14.05 15.14 45.50
C LYS A 270 -13.57 13.73 45.90
N GLU A 271 -13.63 13.41 47.19
CA GLU A 271 -13.21 12.10 47.72
C GLU A 271 -14.06 10.97 47.13
N THR A 272 -15.38 11.16 47.04
CA THR A 272 -16.28 10.16 46.47
C THR A 272 -16.03 9.98 44.97
N MET A 273 -15.82 11.07 44.22
CA MET A 273 -15.49 11.00 42.79
C MET A 273 -14.18 10.24 42.55
N GLN A 274 -13.13 10.53 43.32
CA GLN A 274 -11.86 9.81 43.25
C GLN A 274 -12.04 8.29 43.41
N GLN A 275 -12.84 7.86 44.39
CA GLN A 275 -13.03 6.44 44.71
C GLN A 275 -13.94 5.71 43.72
N THR A 276 -14.89 6.42 43.11
CA THR A 276 -15.96 5.82 42.32
C THR A 276 -15.73 5.89 40.82
N ILE A 277 -14.98 6.87 40.31
CA ILE A 277 -14.84 7.11 38.86
C ILE A 277 -14.36 5.88 38.08
N ALA A 278 -13.35 5.14 38.56
CA ALA A 278 -12.92 3.90 37.90
C ALA A 278 -14.03 2.86 37.86
N LYS A 279 -14.72 2.65 38.99
CA LYS A 279 -15.81 1.68 39.08
C LYS A 279 -16.98 2.05 38.16
N ILE A 280 -17.32 3.35 38.06
CA ILE A 280 -18.39 3.84 37.19
C ILE A 280 -18.03 3.57 35.73
N ILE A 281 -16.82 3.94 35.31
CA ILE A 281 -16.35 3.80 33.94
C ILE A 281 -16.21 2.31 33.57
N ASP A 282 -15.66 1.49 34.46
CA ASP A 282 -15.53 0.05 34.25
C ASP A 282 -16.89 -0.65 34.18
N GLN A 283 -17.81 -0.36 35.10
CA GLN A 283 -19.16 -0.94 35.07
C GLN A 283 -19.93 -0.46 33.83
N PHE A 284 -19.78 0.80 33.44
CA PHE A 284 -20.38 1.34 32.24
C PHE A 284 -19.83 0.64 31.00
N LEU A 285 -18.51 0.56 30.82
CA LEU A 285 -17.88 -0.14 29.70
C LEU A 285 -18.29 -1.63 29.65
N ASN A 286 -18.44 -2.28 30.80
CA ASN A 286 -18.94 -3.66 30.86
C ASN A 286 -20.43 -3.78 30.46
N SER A 287 -21.22 -2.72 30.65
CA SER A 287 -22.64 -2.67 30.28
C SER A 287 -22.89 -2.30 28.81
N ILE A 288 -21.90 -1.76 28.10
CA ILE A 288 -22.03 -1.31 26.72
C ILE A 288 -20.90 -1.83 25.82
N ASN A 289 -21.25 -2.63 24.82
CA ASN A 289 -20.25 -3.21 23.92
C ASN A 289 -19.79 -2.21 22.84
N GLY A 290 -18.48 -2.17 22.56
CA GLY A 290 -17.90 -1.46 21.41
C GLY A 290 -17.64 0.04 21.56
N TYR A 291 -17.76 0.61 22.75
CA TYR A 291 -17.42 2.02 23.04
C TYR A 291 -16.10 2.15 23.79
N GLN A 292 -15.46 3.30 23.63
CA GLN A 292 -14.27 3.70 24.37
C GLN A 292 -14.55 5.01 25.11
N VAL A 293 -14.08 5.11 26.35
CA VAL A 293 -14.28 6.30 27.18
C VAL A 293 -12.93 6.99 27.39
N ARG A 294 -12.91 8.32 27.23
CA ARG A 294 -11.82 9.17 27.73
C ARG A 294 -12.40 10.12 28.74
N VAL A 295 -11.67 10.37 29.81
CA VAL A 295 -12.09 11.27 30.87
C VAL A 295 -11.15 12.45 30.92
N ALA A 296 -11.72 13.65 30.98
CA ALA A 296 -11.06 14.88 31.36
C ALA A 296 -11.66 15.37 32.68
N PHE A 297 -10.85 16.05 33.48
CA PHE A 297 -11.26 16.64 34.75
C PHE A 297 -10.87 18.11 34.75
N ILE A 298 -11.78 18.98 35.17
CA ILE A 298 -11.56 20.40 35.39
C ILE A 298 -12.04 20.70 36.81
N GLY A 299 -11.11 21.14 37.64
CA GLY A 299 -11.38 21.67 38.96
C GLY A 299 -11.31 23.19 38.91
N TYR A 300 -12.33 23.87 39.41
CA TYR A 300 -12.35 25.32 39.55
C TYR A 300 -12.64 25.70 41.01
N ARG A 301 -12.29 26.93 41.35
CA ARG A 301 -12.53 27.59 42.65
C ARG A 301 -12.88 29.06 42.41
N ASP A 302 -12.72 29.86 43.44
CA ASP A 302 -12.98 31.29 43.45
C ASP A 302 -11.98 32.07 42.58
N ILE A 303 -12.38 33.25 42.12
CA ILE A 303 -11.58 34.15 41.31
C ILE A 303 -10.31 34.64 42.02
N TRP A 304 -10.32 34.70 43.35
CA TRP A 304 -9.24 35.24 44.17
C TRP A 304 -8.25 34.19 44.70
N ASP A 305 -8.50 32.90 44.47
CA ASP A 305 -7.58 31.82 44.83
C ASP A 305 -6.34 31.81 43.90
N ASN A 306 -5.15 32.17 44.42
CA ASN A 306 -3.89 32.18 43.65
C ASN A 306 -3.45 30.78 43.14
N GLU A 307 -2.52 30.73 42.16
CA GLU A 307 -1.78 29.61 41.50
C GLU A 307 -2.49 28.26 41.18
N GLU A 308 -3.57 27.89 41.85
CA GLU A 308 -4.36 26.67 41.68
C GLU A 308 -5.83 26.95 41.33
N LYS A 309 -6.21 28.21 41.07
CA LYS A 309 -7.59 28.64 40.70
C LYS A 309 -8.32 27.66 39.78
N LEU A 310 -7.60 27.22 38.74
CA LEU A 310 -8.12 26.35 37.71
C LEU A 310 -7.11 25.24 37.46
N VAL A 311 -7.52 24.01 37.76
CA VAL A 311 -6.71 22.81 37.57
C VAL A 311 -7.39 21.91 36.55
N TYR A 312 -6.63 21.26 35.68
CA TYR A 312 -7.23 20.36 34.71
C TYR A 312 -6.32 19.20 34.35
N TRP A 313 -6.98 18.12 33.95
CA TRP A 313 -6.36 16.99 33.29
C TRP A 313 -7.08 16.78 31.96
N SER A 314 -6.31 16.84 30.87
CA SER A 314 -6.86 16.61 29.53
C SER A 314 -7.32 15.15 29.34
N PHE A 315 -8.02 14.87 28.25
CA PHE A 315 -8.63 13.56 28.00
C PHE A 315 -7.61 12.41 28.06
N THR A 316 -7.85 11.46 28.96
CA THR A 316 -7.06 10.21 29.05
C THR A 316 -7.97 8.98 29.03
N LYS A 317 -7.45 7.87 28.46
CA LYS A 317 -8.07 6.54 28.56
C LYS A 317 -7.61 5.77 29.80
N LYS A 318 -6.56 6.25 30.47
CA LYS A 318 -5.95 5.60 31.63
C LYS A 318 -6.58 6.14 32.90
N ILE A 319 -7.71 5.56 33.29
CA ILE A 319 -8.47 5.98 34.47
C ILE A 319 -7.64 5.98 35.78
N PRO A 320 -6.67 5.06 35.99
CA PRO A 320 -5.81 5.15 37.17
C PRO A 320 -5.00 6.46 37.26
N GLU A 321 -4.56 7.02 36.13
CA GLU A 321 -3.77 8.26 36.11
C GLU A 321 -4.64 9.46 36.54
N ILE A 322 -5.89 9.53 36.09
CA ILE A 322 -6.79 10.62 36.48
C ILE A 322 -7.23 10.49 37.95
N GLN A 323 -7.38 9.27 38.47
CA GLN A 323 -7.64 9.05 39.90
C GLN A 323 -6.47 9.51 40.75
N GLU A 324 -5.24 9.17 40.35
CA GLU A 324 -4.03 9.64 41.03
C GLU A 324 -3.93 11.16 40.98
N TYR A 325 -4.24 11.78 39.85
CA TYR A 325 -4.29 13.23 39.73
C TYR A 325 -5.31 13.87 40.69
N ILE A 326 -6.56 13.40 40.69
CA ILE A 326 -7.63 13.91 41.58
C ILE A 326 -7.26 13.69 43.07
N SER A 327 -6.52 12.63 43.39
CA SER A 327 -6.07 12.36 44.76
C SER A 327 -5.12 13.43 45.30
N LYS A 328 -4.31 14.05 44.41
CA LYS A 328 -3.35 15.10 44.75
C LYS A 328 -4.00 16.48 44.89
N LEU A 329 -5.23 16.65 44.40
CA LEU A 329 -5.95 17.92 44.50
C LEU A 329 -6.53 18.10 45.91
N GLU A 330 -6.36 19.29 46.47
CA GLU A 330 -6.95 19.66 47.76
C GLU A 330 -8.24 20.47 47.54
N ALA A 331 -9.31 20.09 48.25
CA ALA A 331 -10.51 20.90 48.33
C ALA A 331 -10.32 21.96 49.42
N LYS A 332 -10.01 23.20 49.03
CA LYS A 332 -9.60 24.32 49.88
C LYS A 332 -9.96 25.64 49.19
N GLY A 333 -10.04 26.72 49.94
CA GLY A 333 -10.47 28.03 49.42
C GLY A 333 -11.97 28.27 49.63
N GLY A 334 -12.48 29.29 48.93
CA GLY A 334 -13.82 29.87 49.08
C GLY A 334 -13.75 31.20 49.84
N ASP A 335 -13.97 32.30 49.13
CA ASP A 335 -14.04 33.66 49.68
C ASP A 335 -15.50 34.13 49.68
N ASP A 336 -16.03 34.53 48.51
CA ASP A 336 -17.46 34.76 48.35
C ASP A 336 -18.23 33.51 47.94
N GLU A 337 -19.57 33.56 48.04
CA GLU A 337 -20.42 32.39 47.82
C GLU A 337 -20.60 32.03 46.33
N ALA A 338 -20.11 32.86 45.41
CA ALA A 338 -20.17 32.61 43.97
C ALA A 338 -18.79 32.21 43.44
N GLU A 339 -18.76 31.26 42.49
CA GLU A 339 -17.52 30.60 42.07
C GLU A 339 -17.24 30.78 40.56
N ASP A 340 -16.00 30.55 40.11
CA ASP A 340 -15.60 30.79 38.71
C ASP A 340 -15.91 29.63 37.72
N ILE A 341 -17.19 29.25 37.66
CA ILE A 341 -17.69 28.21 36.74
C ILE A 341 -17.43 28.60 35.28
N VAL A 342 -17.50 29.90 34.95
CA VAL A 342 -17.38 30.37 33.57
C VAL A 342 -15.99 30.07 33.02
N SER A 343 -14.94 30.37 33.78
CA SER A 343 -13.56 30.02 33.41
C SER A 343 -13.36 28.51 33.21
N ALA A 344 -14.09 27.68 33.97
CA ALA A 344 -14.04 26.23 33.80
C ALA A 344 -14.59 25.79 32.43
N PHE A 345 -15.69 26.38 31.96
CA PHE A 345 -16.23 26.11 30.63
C PHE A 345 -15.37 26.73 29.50
N GLU A 346 -14.76 27.88 29.73
CA GLU A 346 -13.79 28.45 28.78
C GLU A 346 -12.53 27.59 28.62
N LEU A 347 -12.09 26.94 29.68
CA LEU A 347 -11.04 25.94 29.60
C LEU A 347 -11.54 24.65 28.95
N ALA A 348 -12.77 24.23 29.24
CA ALA A 348 -13.37 23.06 28.62
C ALA A 348 -13.40 23.20 27.09
N LEU A 349 -13.69 24.41 26.56
CA LEU A 349 -13.60 24.73 25.13
C LEU A 349 -12.22 24.51 24.50
N LYS A 350 -11.14 24.48 25.31
CA LYS A 350 -9.75 24.29 24.87
C LYS A 350 -9.28 22.83 24.98
N LEU A 351 -10.11 21.92 25.50
CA LEU A 351 -9.77 20.51 25.59
C LEU A 351 -9.73 19.84 24.19
N ASP A 352 -8.90 18.81 24.05
CA ASP A 352 -8.75 18.04 22.81
C ASP A 352 -9.89 17.01 22.65
N PHE A 353 -11.10 17.51 22.37
CA PHE A 353 -12.25 16.65 22.07
C PHE A 353 -11.96 15.78 20.84
N SER A 354 -12.51 14.57 20.84
CA SER A 354 -12.48 13.71 19.66
C SER A 354 -12.97 14.47 18.43
N HIS A 355 -12.41 14.25 17.25
CA HIS A 355 -12.76 15.05 16.06
C HIS A 355 -14.01 14.54 15.32
N ASN A 356 -14.48 13.34 15.64
CA ASN A 356 -15.61 12.73 14.93
C ASN A 356 -16.95 13.36 15.35
N PRO A 357 -17.76 13.92 14.43
CA PRO A 357 -19.00 14.62 14.78
C PRO A 357 -20.05 13.74 15.49
N ASP A 358 -19.97 12.41 15.33
CA ASP A 358 -20.91 11.45 15.92
C ASP A 358 -20.47 10.94 17.30
N SER A 359 -19.26 11.28 17.76
CA SER A 359 -18.78 10.96 19.10
C SER A 359 -19.68 11.60 20.16
N ILE A 360 -19.78 10.97 21.34
CA ILE A 360 -20.62 11.47 22.42
C ILE A 360 -19.76 12.35 23.34
N LEU A 361 -20.26 13.54 23.66
CA LEU A 361 -19.73 14.37 24.74
C LEU A 361 -20.69 14.27 25.93
N CYS A 362 -20.18 13.84 27.09
CA CYS A 362 -20.90 13.83 28.35
C CYS A 362 -20.19 14.74 29.35
N THR A 363 -20.82 15.85 29.72
CA THR A 363 -20.28 16.79 30.68
C THR A 363 -21.05 16.70 31.99
N PHE A 364 -20.34 16.61 33.11
CA PHE A 364 -20.90 16.61 34.45
C PHE A 364 -20.44 17.88 35.18
N LEU A 365 -21.38 18.76 35.54
CA LEU A 365 -21.11 19.91 36.40
C LEU A 365 -21.55 19.55 37.83
N ILE A 366 -20.61 19.59 38.76
CA ILE A 366 -20.81 19.28 40.18
C ILE A 366 -20.42 20.51 40.98
N ALA A 367 -21.43 21.24 41.47
CA ALA A 367 -21.27 22.54 42.10
C ALA A 367 -22.32 22.72 43.21
N ASP A 368 -21.93 23.25 44.36
CA ASP A 368 -22.83 23.65 45.46
C ASP A 368 -23.08 25.17 45.49
N ALA A 369 -22.32 25.94 44.71
CA ALA A 369 -22.43 27.39 44.53
C ALA A 369 -22.71 27.80 43.06
N PRO A 370 -23.42 28.92 42.81
CA PRO A 370 -23.63 29.47 41.46
C PRO A 370 -22.41 30.26 40.97
N CYS A 371 -22.41 30.63 39.68
CA CYS A 371 -21.39 31.52 39.11
C CYS A 371 -21.70 33.00 39.35
N HIS A 372 -20.67 33.85 39.37
CA HIS A 372 -20.85 35.30 39.54
C HIS A 372 -21.79 35.93 38.49
N GLY A 373 -22.57 36.91 38.95
CA GLY A 373 -23.37 37.79 38.10
C GLY A 373 -24.86 37.79 38.43
N ARG A 374 -25.46 38.99 38.42
CA ARG A 374 -26.87 39.24 38.80
C ARG A 374 -27.91 38.37 38.10
N GLU A 375 -27.59 37.80 36.94
CA GLU A 375 -28.53 36.98 36.17
C GLU A 375 -28.62 35.52 36.65
N TYR A 376 -27.66 35.07 37.48
CA TYR A 376 -27.49 33.65 37.79
C TYR A 376 -27.82 33.29 39.25
N HIS A 377 -27.92 34.27 40.15
CA HIS A 377 -28.32 34.09 41.55
C HIS A 377 -28.70 35.43 42.22
N ASN A 378 -29.24 35.36 43.45
CA ASN A 378 -29.64 36.51 44.27
C ASN A 378 -28.81 36.62 45.57
N ILE A 379 -27.52 36.29 45.51
CA ILE A 379 -26.67 36.19 46.69
C ILE A 379 -26.01 37.55 46.96
N GLU A 380 -26.14 38.07 48.18
CA GLU A 380 -25.62 39.39 48.57
C GLU A 380 -24.10 39.40 48.78
N SER A 381 -23.48 38.26 49.07
CA SER A 381 -22.03 38.12 49.27
C SER A 381 -21.22 38.11 47.98
N ASP A 382 -21.82 38.05 46.78
CA ASP A 382 -21.07 38.04 45.51
C ASP A 382 -20.38 39.39 45.24
N HIS A 383 -19.04 39.37 45.31
CA HIS A 383 -18.17 40.54 45.18
C HIS A 383 -17.98 41.01 43.73
N LEU A 384 -18.42 40.20 42.75
CA LEU A 384 -18.30 40.42 41.31
C LEU A 384 -19.65 40.53 40.59
N ILE A 385 -20.77 40.56 41.34
CA ILE A 385 -22.14 40.52 40.83
C ILE A 385 -22.45 41.57 39.74
N ASP A 386 -21.87 42.77 39.86
CA ASP A 386 -22.02 43.91 38.93
C ASP A 386 -20.91 44.02 37.88
N LYS A 387 -19.84 43.25 38.04
CA LYS A 387 -18.62 43.36 37.22
C LYS A 387 -18.61 42.38 36.06
N MET A 388 -19.49 41.38 36.08
CA MET A 388 -19.63 40.41 35.00
C MET A 388 -20.44 40.97 33.82
N PRO A 389 -20.00 40.81 32.57
CA PRO A 389 -20.79 41.19 31.41
C PRO A 389 -22.13 40.45 31.38
N LYS A 390 -23.20 41.14 30.95
CA LYS A 390 -24.50 40.49 30.73
C LYS A 390 -24.36 39.36 29.72
N HIS A 391 -25.06 38.26 29.98
CA HIS A 391 -25.10 37.06 29.14
C HIS A 391 -23.75 36.32 28.96
N TYR A 392 -22.72 36.69 29.71
CA TYR A 392 -21.36 36.15 29.52
C TYR A 392 -21.31 34.62 29.56
N PHE A 393 -21.95 34.00 30.57
CA PHE A 393 -21.96 32.55 30.66
C PHE A 393 -22.79 31.89 29.55
N GLN A 394 -23.91 32.49 29.13
CA GLN A 394 -24.72 31.99 28.02
C GLN A 394 -23.94 31.98 26.70
N ASP A 395 -23.14 33.01 26.44
CA ASP A 395 -22.29 33.08 25.23
C ASP A 395 -21.23 31.96 25.21
N VAL A 396 -20.64 31.66 26.36
CA VAL A 396 -19.71 30.54 26.52
C VAL A 396 -20.44 29.21 26.31
N LEU A 397 -21.66 29.06 26.87
CA LEU A 397 -22.47 27.85 26.71
C LEU A 397 -22.96 27.63 25.28
N GLU A 398 -23.25 28.68 24.51
CA GLU A 398 -23.58 28.54 23.08
C GLU A 398 -22.40 28.02 22.28
N LYS A 399 -21.18 28.51 22.56
CA LYS A 399 -19.95 27.94 21.99
C LYS A 399 -19.77 26.48 22.42
N TYR A 400 -20.01 26.18 23.70
CA TYR A 400 -19.86 24.83 24.25
C TYR A 400 -20.84 23.83 23.64
N LYS A 401 -22.08 24.25 23.44
CA LYS A 401 -23.14 23.49 22.75
C LYS A 401 -22.74 23.11 21.32
N GLN A 402 -21.99 23.97 20.63
CA GLN A 402 -21.56 23.75 19.24
C GLN A 402 -20.37 22.80 19.10
N ILE A 403 -19.68 22.43 20.20
CA ILE A 403 -18.54 21.50 20.15
C ILE A 403 -18.95 20.15 19.56
N LYS A 404 -20.14 19.64 19.93
CA LYS A 404 -20.67 18.35 19.46
C LYS A 404 -22.16 18.38 19.25
N LYS A 405 -22.60 17.70 18.19
CA LYS A 405 -24.02 17.40 17.96
C LYS A 405 -24.61 16.54 19.09
N ASN A 406 -23.85 15.54 19.54
CA ASN A 406 -24.22 14.65 20.66
C ASN A 406 -23.64 15.16 21.98
N ASN A 407 -24.03 16.37 22.40
CA ASN A 407 -23.59 16.99 23.66
C ASN A 407 -24.65 16.78 24.77
N PHE A 408 -24.28 16.02 25.80
CA PHE A 408 -25.11 15.73 26.96
C PHE A 408 -24.47 16.38 28.19
N LEU A 409 -25.10 17.42 28.71
CA LEU A 409 -24.68 18.09 29.94
C LEU A 409 -25.59 17.66 31.09
N CYS A 410 -25.00 17.28 32.21
CA CYS A 410 -25.69 16.92 33.44
C CYS A 410 -25.19 17.79 34.59
N CYS A 411 -26.09 18.58 35.15
CA CYS A 411 -25.84 19.37 36.35
C CYS A 411 -26.31 18.58 37.57
N VAL A 412 -25.38 18.25 38.46
CA VAL A 412 -25.67 17.58 39.73
C VAL A 412 -26.08 18.64 40.74
N LYS A 413 -27.37 18.65 41.09
CA LYS A 413 -27.92 19.57 42.08
C LYS A 413 -27.55 19.10 43.49
N ILE A 414 -26.79 19.91 44.21
CA ILE A 414 -26.39 19.66 45.60
C ILE A 414 -27.31 20.37 46.60
N ASN A 415 -27.81 21.55 46.22
CA ASN A 415 -28.73 22.37 46.99
C ASN A 415 -29.51 23.32 46.04
N ASN A 416 -30.34 24.23 46.57
CA ASN A 416 -31.16 25.14 45.75
C ASN A 416 -30.43 26.42 45.29
N ARG A 417 -29.18 26.67 45.71
CA ARG A 417 -28.44 27.91 45.39
C ARG A 417 -28.10 28.02 43.92
N THR A 418 -27.93 26.88 43.23
CA THR A 418 -27.61 26.83 41.80
C THR A 418 -28.83 26.83 40.87
N ASP A 419 -30.05 26.88 41.41
CA ASP A 419 -31.28 26.69 40.62
C ASP A 419 -31.47 27.73 39.51
N ILE A 420 -31.24 29.01 39.82
CA ILE A 420 -31.39 30.10 38.84
C ILE A 420 -30.37 29.93 37.69
N MET A 421 -29.11 29.67 38.05
CA MET A 421 -28.04 29.39 37.08
C MET A 421 -28.37 28.17 36.21
N PHE A 422 -28.76 27.05 36.80
CA PHE A 422 -29.11 25.84 36.04
C PHE A 422 -30.32 26.05 35.13
N GLN A 423 -31.31 26.85 35.52
CA GLN A 423 -32.41 27.23 34.64
C GLN A 423 -31.93 28.06 33.45
N LYS A 424 -31.03 29.03 33.66
CA LYS A 424 -30.41 29.82 32.58
C LYS A 424 -29.59 28.95 31.64
N MET A 425 -28.80 28.00 32.17
CA MET A 425 -28.06 27.03 31.38
C MET A 425 -29.00 26.16 30.53
N LYS A 426 -30.12 25.70 31.11
CA LYS A 426 -31.11 24.87 30.41
C LYS A 426 -31.83 25.62 29.29
N ALA A 427 -32.00 26.94 29.42
CA ALA A 427 -32.54 27.76 28.32
C ALA A 427 -31.60 27.76 27.09
N VAL A 428 -30.28 27.72 27.30
CA VAL A 428 -29.28 27.67 26.22
C VAL A 428 -29.11 26.25 25.67
N ILE A 429 -29.09 25.25 26.56
CA ILE A 429 -28.93 23.82 26.25
C ILE A 429 -30.19 23.05 26.72
N PRO A 430 -31.28 23.03 25.94
CA PRO A 430 -32.55 22.43 26.36
C PRO A 430 -32.49 20.94 26.72
N MET A 431 -31.55 20.21 26.10
CA MET A 431 -31.35 18.77 26.33
C MET A 431 -30.51 18.46 27.59
N MET A 432 -30.07 19.47 28.33
CA MET A 432 -29.35 19.32 29.60
C MET A 432 -30.23 18.69 30.68
N ILE A 433 -29.62 17.81 31.48
CA ILE A 433 -30.23 17.17 32.63
C ILE A 433 -29.88 17.96 33.89
N ILE A 434 -30.87 18.28 34.71
CA ILE A 434 -30.68 18.79 36.08
C ILE A 434 -31.21 17.70 37.00
N THR A 435 -30.38 17.21 37.92
CA THR A 435 -30.82 16.18 38.88
C THR A 435 -31.74 16.78 39.95
N ALA A 436 -32.49 15.91 40.64
CA ALA A 436 -32.95 16.26 41.99
C ALA A 436 -31.75 16.48 42.92
N GLU A 437 -31.98 17.00 44.12
CA GLU A 437 -30.92 17.15 45.12
C GLU A 437 -30.23 15.81 45.40
N LYS A 438 -28.90 15.79 45.37
CA LYS A 438 -28.06 14.59 45.51
C LYS A 438 -27.08 14.72 46.66
N LYS A 439 -26.67 13.56 47.17
CA LYS A 439 -25.58 13.41 48.13
C LYS A 439 -24.34 12.79 47.44
N PRO A 440 -23.14 12.88 48.05
CA PRO A 440 -21.94 12.31 47.47
C PRO A 440 -22.09 10.84 47.04
N GLU A 441 -22.75 10.02 47.87
CA GLU A 441 -23.00 8.60 47.58
C GLU A 441 -23.81 8.34 46.30
N ASP A 442 -24.61 9.30 45.84
CA ASP A 442 -25.44 9.16 44.63
C ASP A 442 -24.65 9.37 43.32
N LEU A 443 -23.43 9.93 43.38
CA LEU A 443 -22.62 10.24 42.20
C LEU A 443 -22.43 9.03 41.29
N PHE A 444 -22.26 7.85 41.90
CA PHE A 444 -22.09 6.59 41.17
C PHE A 444 -23.27 6.30 40.24
N GLU A 445 -24.48 6.40 40.78
CA GLU A 445 -25.71 6.12 40.03
C GLU A 445 -25.97 7.21 38.99
N VAL A 446 -25.80 8.49 39.37
CA VAL A 446 -26.07 9.64 38.50
C VAL A 446 -25.17 9.63 37.27
N VAL A 447 -23.86 9.48 37.45
CA VAL A 447 -22.90 9.46 36.33
C VAL A 447 -23.15 8.23 35.46
N GLY A 448 -23.33 7.05 36.07
CA GLY A 448 -23.61 5.82 35.35
C GLY A 448 -24.91 5.88 34.54
N PHE A 449 -25.99 6.44 35.10
CA PHE A 449 -27.27 6.60 34.43
C PHE A 449 -27.17 7.56 33.25
N THR A 450 -26.57 8.73 33.45
CA THR A 450 -26.40 9.74 32.39
C THR A 450 -25.55 9.20 31.24
N LEU A 451 -24.48 8.45 31.52
CA LEU A 451 -23.67 7.79 30.49
C LEU A 451 -24.47 6.73 29.70
N ARG A 452 -25.32 5.94 30.36
CA ARG A 452 -26.20 4.98 29.67
C ARG A 452 -27.28 5.68 28.83
N MET A 453 -27.84 6.76 29.35
CA MET A 453 -28.82 7.58 28.67
C MET A 453 -28.23 8.25 27.43
N SER A 454 -27.04 8.83 27.52
CA SER A 454 -26.39 9.49 26.38
C SER A 454 -26.14 8.51 25.23
N VAL A 455 -25.72 7.28 25.54
CA VAL A 455 -25.58 6.21 24.55
C VAL A 455 -26.94 5.81 23.97
N THR A 456 -27.98 5.71 24.81
CA THR A 456 -29.34 5.34 24.35
C THR A 456 -29.94 6.39 23.43
N GLU A 457 -29.86 7.67 23.81
CA GLU A 457 -30.36 8.79 23.00
C GLU A 457 -29.50 9.00 21.74
N SER A 458 -28.18 8.86 21.84
CA SER A 458 -27.30 8.84 20.68
C SER A 458 -27.62 7.66 19.75
N LYS A 459 -27.95 6.47 20.28
CA LYS A 459 -28.41 5.33 19.48
C LYS A 459 -29.77 5.57 18.83
N LYS A 460 -30.69 6.29 19.46
CA LYS A 460 -31.97 6.68 18.83
C LYS A 460 -31.73 7.66 17.69
N LEU A 461 -30.92 8.71 17.91
CA LEU A 461 -30.44 9.62 16.87
C LEU A 461 -29.70 8.86 15.74
N LYS A 462 -28.84 7.90 16.10
CA LYS A 462 -28.12 7.02 15.15
C LYS A 462 -29.06 6.03 14.48
N SER A 463 -30.13 5.54 15.08
CA SER A 463 -31.08 4.61 14.43
C SER A 463 -31.87 5.29 13.30
N GLN A 464 -32.08 6.61 13.42
CA GLN A 464 -32.57 7.45 12.32
C GLN A 464 -31.52 7.63 11.19
N ILE A 465 -30.22 7.48 11.50
CA ILE A 465 -29.06 7.62 10.58
C ILE A 465 -28.57 6.25 10.03
N ASN A 466 -28.67 5.14 10.77
CA ASN A 466 -28.16 3.81 10.41
C ASN A 466 -29.05 3.09 9.38
N ASN A 467 -30.27 3.56 9.15
CA ASN A 467 -31.03 3.22 7.95
C ASN A 467 -30.39 3.79 6.66
N GLN A 468 -29.31 4.57 6.77
CA GLN A 468 -28.68 5.27 5.66
C GLN A 468 -27.38 4.62 5.17
N ILE A 469 -26.91 3.46 5.65
CA ILE A 469 -25.69 2.82 5.11
C ILE A 469 -25.89 1.32 4.92
N GLN A 470 -25.57 0.81 3.72
CA GLN A 470 -25.58 -0.62 3.37
C GLN A 470 -24.23 -1.05 2.81
N TYR A 471 -23.82 -2.29 3.08
CA TYR A 471 -22.52 -2.83 2.67
C TYR A 471 -22.69 -4.00 1.72
N PHE A 472 -22.20 -3.93 0.49
CA PHE A 472 -22.30 -5.01 -0.49
C PHE A 472 -20.94 -5.63 -0.73
N GLN A 473 -20.92 -6.94 -0.97
CA GLN A 473 -19.83 -7.51 -1.75
C GLN A 473 -20.23 -7.37 -3.21
N ALA A 474 -19.34 -6.84 -4.06
CA ALA A 474 -19.67 -6.59 -5.44
C ALA A 474 -18.57 -7.09 -6.37
N GLU A 475 -18.96 -7.79 -7.43
CA GLU A 475 -18.11 -7.96 -8.60
C GLU A 475 -18.14 -6.66 -9.40
N PHE A 476 -17.00 -6.03 -9.63
CA PHE A 476 -16.92 -4.81 -10.44
C PHE A 476 -16.35 -5.11 -11.82
N GLU A 477 -16.77 -4.34 -12.82
CA GLU A 477 -16.19 -4.24 -14.14
C GLU A 477 -15.91 -2.77 -14.45
N LYS A 478 -14.67 -2.44 -14.78
CA LYS A 478 -14.18 -1.07 -14.95
C LYS A 478 -13.40 -0.93 -16.25
N LEU A 479 -13.52 0.20 -16.94
CA LEU A 479 -12.76 0.46 -18.17
C LEU A 479 -11.24 0.60 -17.86
N LYS A 480 -10.37 0.23 -18.80
CA LYS A 480 -8.93 0.49 -18.69
C LYS A 480 -8.54 1.69 -19.54
N LEU A 481 -8.26 2.84 -18.93
CA LEU A 481 -7.91 4.06 -19.66
C LEU A 481 -6.56 3.95 -20.40
N ASP A 482 -5.65 3.11 -19.93
CA ASP A 482 -4.35 2.86 -20.58
C ASP A 482 -4.46 2.03 -21.88
N THR A 483 -5.64 1.45 -22.15
CA THR A 483 -5.93 0.71 -23.39
C THR A 483 -6.62 1.53 -24.47
N LEU A 484 -6.94 2.81 -24.19
CA LEU A 484 -7.53 3.70 -25.18
C LEU A 484 -6.56 3.90 -26.36
N SER A 485 -7.11 3.88 -27.57
CA SER A 485 -6.33 3.76 -28.82
C SER A 485 -6.66 4.88 -29.81
N GLU A 486 -5.92 4.98 -30.91
CA GLU A 486 -6.14 5.99 -31.95
C GLU A 486 -7.04 5.48 -33.11
N GLY A 487 -7.68 4.31 -32.94
CA GLY A 487 -8.64 3.79 -33.91
C GLY A 487 -9.86 4.69 -34.06
N GLN A 488 -10.32 4.86 -35.31
CA GLN A 488 -11.36 5.85 -35.66
C GLN A 488 -12.20 5.48 -36.90
N ASP A 489 -12.04 4.30 -37.49
CA ASP A 489 -12.84 3.87 -38.65
C ASP A 489 -14.19 3.25 -38.23
N ASP A 490 -15.07 3.03 -39.21
CA ASP A 490 -16.42 2.49 -38.97
C ASP A 490 -16.36 1.10 -38.30
N GLU A 491 -15.38 0.29 -38.68
CA GLU A 491 -15.18 -1.06 -38.13
C GLU A 491 -14.74 -1.00 -36.66
N TYR A 492 -13.87 -0.05 -36.31
CA TYR A 492 -13.46 0.22 -34.95
C TYR A 492 -14.66 0.51 -34.06
N TRP A 493 -15.51 1.46 -34.45
CA TRP A 493 -16.66 1.85 -33.63
C TRP A 493 -17.73 0.76 -33.52
N LYS A 494 -17.92 -0.04 -34.58
CA LYS A 494 -18.78 -1.24 -34.57
C LYS A 494 -18.25 -2.31 -33.59
N ASN A 495 -16.94 -2.50 -33.54
CA ASN A 495 -16.30 -3.49 -32.68
C ASN A 495 -15.97 -2.97 -31.27
N TYR A 496 -16.16 -1.67 -31.01
CA TYR A 496 -15.65 -1.03 -29.79
C TYR A 496 -16.24 -1.61 -28.50
N VAL A 497 -17.51 -2.05 -28.49
CA VAL A 497 -18.10 -2.78 -27.34
C VAL A 497 -17.33 -4.07 -27.05
N ALA A 498 -17.07 -4.89 -28.08
CA ALA A 498 -16.29 -6.11 -27.92
C ALA A 498 -14.85 -5.82 -27.47
N MET A 499 -14.29 -4.68 -27.91
CA MET A 499 -13.01 -4.21 -27.42
C MET A 499 -13.08 -3.85 -25.94
N ILE A 500 -14.05 -3.05 -25.48
CA ILE A 500 -14.26 -2.74 -24.05
C ILE A 500 -14.35 -4.05 -23.25
N GLU A 501 -15.11 -5.03 -23.73
CA GLU A 501 -15.27 -6.34 -23.09
C GLU A 501 -13.94 -7.09 -22.92
N SER A 502 -13.03 -6.97 -23.90
CA SER A 502 -11.68 -7.55 -23.81
C SER A 502 -10.72 -6.72 -22.94
N MET A 503 -10.99 -5.43 -22.78
CA MET A 503 -10.11 -4.47 -22.13
C MET A 503 -10.49 -4.17 -20.68
N LYS A 504 -11.70 -4.51 -20.22
CA LYS A 504 -12.16 -4.24 -18.85
C LYS A 504 -11.32 -4.89 -17.74
N ARG A 505 -11.30 -4.22 -16.60
CA ARG A 505 -10.79 -4.70 -15.30
C ARG A 505 -11.97 -5.22 -14.51
N LYS A 506 -11.94 -6.49 -14.13
CA LYS A 506 -12.86 -7.14 -13.19
C LYS A 506 -12.25 -7.37 -11.81
N GLY A 507 -13.06 -7.52 -10.79
CA GLY A 507 -12.60 -7.93 -9.47
C GLY A 507 -13.75 -8.01 -8.49
N ILE A 508 -13.48 -8.40 -7.25
CA ILE A 508 -14.44 -8.37 -6.15
C ILE A 508 -14.04 -7.23 -5.22
N THR A 509 -14.99 -6.44 -4.76
CA THR A 509 -14.80 -5.32 -3.83
C THR A 509 -15.86 -5.31 -2.73
N GLY A 510 -15.57 -4.60 -1.63
CA GLY A 510 -16.57 -4.19 -0.67
C GLY A 510 -17.07 -2.78 -1.01
N LEU A 511 -18.39 -2.63 -1.18
CA LEU A 511 -19.05 -1.34 -1.40
C LEU A 511 -19.77 -0.88 -0.13
N LYS A 512 -19.40 0.28 0.39
CA LYS A 512 -20.17 0.98 1.43
C LYS A 512 -21.05 2.03 0.77
N VAL A 513 -22.35 1.77 0.68
CA VAL A 513 -23.34 2.66 0.03
C VAL A 513 -24.09 3.46 1.08
N ILE A 514 -24.14 4.78 0.90
CA ILE A 514 -24.93 5.71 1.70
C ILE A 514 -26.33 5.83 1.06
N VAL A 515 -27.34 5.30 1.73
CA VAL A 515 -28.76 5.23 1.34
C VAL A 515 -29.52 6.54 1.64
N ASP A 516 -28.90 7.52 2.32
CA ASP A 516 -29.52 8.85 2.44
C ASP A 516 -29.60 9.55 1.09
N LYS A 517 -30.82 9.65 0.56
CA LYS A 517 -31.10 10.31 -0.71
C LYS A 517 -31.17 11.84 -0.61
N LYS A 518 -31.22 12.43 0.60
CA LYS A 518 -31.63 13.84 0.75
C LYS A 518 -30.59 14.84 0.25
N GLU A 519 -29.31 14.68 0.57
CA GLU A 519 -28.32 15.73 0.30
C GLU A 519 -27.90 15.82 -1.17
N LEU A 520 -27.54 14.69 -1.77
CA LEU A 520 -27.09 14.64 -3.18
C LEU A 520 -28.21 14.82 -4.21
N ASN A 521 -29.48 14.72 -3.78
CA ASN A 521 -30.61 14.83 -4.70
C ASN A 521 -31.46 16.10 -4.49
N LYS A 522 -31.01 17.07 -3.65
CA LYS A 522 -31.76 18.33 -3.40
C LYS A 522 -32.06 19.15 -4.66
N GLU A 523 -31.15 19.13 -5.64
CA GLU A 523 -31.28 19.87 -6.91
C GLU A 523 -31.66 18.94 -8.08
N ASN A 524 -32.02 17.68 -7.81
CA ASN A 524 -32.13 16.61 -8.81
C ASN A 524 -33.58 16.26 -9.19
N ASP A 525 -34.53 17.18 -8.96
CA ASP A 525 -35.97 16.95 -9.15
C ASP A 525 -36.32 16.59 -10.61
N ASN A 526 -35.61 17.17 -11.58
CA ASN A 526 -35.83 16.92 -13.02
C ASN A 526 -35.06 15.71 -13.59
N SER A 527 -34.25 15.01 -12.78
CA SER A 527 -33.54 13.79 -13.22
C SER A 527 -34.43 12.55 -13.16
N SER A 528 -34.20 11.55 -14.02
CA SER A 528 -34.87 10.24 -13.94
C SER A 528 -34.22 9.27 -12.96
N THR A 529 -33.11 9.65 -12.32
CA THR A 529 -32.33 8.77 -11.42
C THR A 529 -32.01 9.40 -10.08
N TYR A 530 -32.01 8.57 -9.03
CA TYR A 530 -31.39 8.89 -7.75
C TYR A 530 -29.90 8.59 -7.78
N ILE A 531 -29.14 9.45 -7.11
CA ILE A 531 -27.71 9.30 -6.90
C ILE A 531 -27.48 8.90 -5.44
N PHE A 532 -26.70 7.83 -5.24
CA PHE A 532 -26.27 7.33 -3.94
C PHE A 532 -24.76 7.42 -3.85
N LYS A 533 -24.22 8.04 -2.79
CA LYS A 533 -22.78 8.03 -2.56
C LYS A 533 -22.35 6.65 -2.11
N ALA A 534 -21.23 6.15 -2.62
CA ALA A 534 -20.65 4.91 -2.14
C ALA A 534 -19.13 4.99 -2.09
N PHE A 535 -18.51 4.08 -1.34
CA PHE A 535 -17.08 3.90 -1.31
C PHE A 535 -16.73 2.49 -1.78
N ASP A 536 -15.83 2.40 -2.76
CA ASP A 536 -15.28 1.16 -3.29
C ASP A 536 -13.91 0.91 -2.64
N ALA A 537 -13.83 -0.14 -1.81
CA ALA A 537 -12.64 -0.45 -1.02
C ALA A 537 -11.44 -0.88 -1.90
N ILE A 538 -11.66 -1.76 -2.87
CA ILE A 538 -10.58 -2.31 -3.70
C ILE A 538 -10.06 -1.30 -4.72
N ASN A 539 -10.93 -0.42 -5.21
CA ASN A 539 -10.51 0.71 -6.03
C ASN A 539 -10.17 1.97 -5.21
N ASN A 540 -10.22 1.88 -3.87
CA ASN A 540 -10.00 2.93 -2.87
C ASN A 540 -10.52 4.30 -3.31
N ARG A 541 -11.83 4.41 -3.53
CA ARG A 541 -12.42 5.66 -4.03
C ARG A 541 -13.87 5.86 -3.66
N GLU A 542 -14.22 7.13 -3.54
CA GLU A 542 -15.61 7.55 -3.54
C GLU A 542 -16.19 7.46 -4.95
N ILE A 543 -17.35 6.83 -5.04
CA ILE A 543 -18.15 6.69 -6.25
C ILE A 543 -19.56 7.20 -6.00
N ILE A 544 -20.31 7.34 -7.07
CA ILE A 544 -21.76 7.44 -7.03
C ILE A 544 -22.38 6.27 -7.74
N ILE A 545 -23.47 5.74 -7.20
CA ILE A 545 -24.32 4.71 -7.80
C ILE A 545 -25.59 5.38 -8.27
N LYS A 546 -26.02 5.10 -9.50
CA LYS A 546 -27.23 5.69 -10.09
C LYS A 546 -28.32 4.62 -10.21
N ILE A 547 -29.47 4.89 -9.62
CA ILE A 547 -30.65 4.01 -9.64
C ILE A 547 -31.85 4.75 -10.22
N PRO A 548 -32.64 4.16 -11.13
CA PRO A 548 -33.88 4.78 -11.63
C PRO A 548 -34.85 5.18 -10.50
N LYS A 549 -35.41 6.40 -10.59
CA LYS A 549 -36.37 6.92 -9.58
C LYS A 549 -37.57 5.98 -9.39
N LYS A 550 -38.09 5.42 -10.49
CA LYS A 550 -39.22 4.49 -10.48
C LYS A 550 -39.01 3.30 -9.53
N LEU A 551 -37.78 2.81 -9.39
CA LEU A 551 -37.44 1.70 -8.48
C LEU A 551 -37.30 2.14 -7.03
N VAL A 552 -36.79 3.35 -6.80
CA VAL A 552 -36.62 3.91 -5.46
C VAL A 552 -37.96 4.32 -4.85
N ASP A 553 -38.85 4.90 -5.66
CA ASP A 553 -40.11 5.48 -5.19
C ASP A 553 -41.25 4.45 -5.07
N ASN A 554 -41.21 3.34 -5.82
CA ASN A 554 -42.27 2.32 -5.83
C ASN A 554 -41.89 1.00 -5.14
N GLN A 555 -41.09 1.06 -4.07
CA GLN A 555 -40.68 -0.15 -3.33
C GLN A 555 -41.89 -1.03 -2.96
N GLY A 556 -41.86 -2.30 -3.38
CA GLY A 556 -42.92 -3.28 -3.11
C GLY A 556 -44.01 -3.43 -4.18
N LYS A 557 -43.94 -2.68 -5.30
CA LYS A 557 -44.87 -2.80 -6.45
C LYS A 557 -44.16 -2.99 -7.80
N ILE A 558 -42.86 -3.27 -7.78
CA ILE A 558 -42.01 -3.36 -8.97
C ILE A 558 -42.03 -4.80 -9.49
N SER A 559 -42.17 -4.95 -10.81
CA SER A 559 -42.09 -6.24 -11.50
C SER A 559 -40.65 -6.65 -11.82
N ASP A 560 -40.41 -7.96 -11.98
CA ASP A 560 -39.09 -8.48 -12.41
C ASP A 560 -38.66 -7.93 -13.78
N GLN A 561 -39.62 -7.62 -14.65
CA GLN A 561 -39.36 -7.00 -15.95
C GLN A 561 -38.76 -5.59 -15.78
N GLU A 562 -39.34 -4.75 -14.91
CA GLU A 562 -38.82 -3.41 -14.65
C GLU A 562 -37.42 -3.42 -14.02
N ILE A 563 -37.13 -4.42 -13.18
CA ILE A 563 -35.78 -4.63 -12.64
C ILE A 563 -34.81 -4.98 -13.76
N SER A 564 -35.18 -5.92 -14.63
CA SER A 564 -34.35 -6.34 -15.76
C SER A 564 -34.06 -5.18 -16.73
N GLU A 565 -35.06 -4.35 -17.03
CA GLU A 565 -34.90 -3.15 -17.87
C GLU A 565 -33.93 -2.15 -17.23
N ALA A 566 -34.01 -1.96 -15.90
CA ALA A 566 -33.10 -1.09 -15.19
C ALA A 566 -31.64 -1.60 -15.14
N GLU A 567 -31.45 -2.91 -14.96
CA GLU A 567 -30.12 -3.54 -14.99
C GLU A 567 -29.49 -3.46 -16.40
N GLU A 568 -30.30 -3.58 -17.44
CA GLU A 568 -29.88 -3.39 -18.82
C GLU A 568 -29.52 -1.92 -19.12
N LEU A 569 -30.28 -0.97 -18.58
CA LEU A 569 -29.94 0.45 -18.64
C LEU A 569 -28.61 0.75 -17.94
N ALA A 570 -28.37 0.15 -16.76
CA ALA A 570 -27.09 0.28 -16.05
C ALA A 570 -25.90 -0.21 -16.90
N GLN A 571 -26.06 -1.36 -17.57
CA GLN A 571 -25.06 -1.88 -18.48
C GLN A 571 -24.87 -0.98 -19.71
N THR A 572 -25.94 -0.44 -20.27
CA THR A 572 -25.87 0.48 -21.41
C THR A 572 -25.12 1.77 -21.05
N ARG A 573 -25.40 2.36 -19.88
CA ARG A 573 -24.68 3.54 -19.36
C ARG A 573 -23.19 3.29 -19.21
N PHE A 574 -22.79 2.10 -18.75
CA PHE A 574 -21.37 1.73 -18.69
C PHE A 574 -20.69 1.82 -20.07
N TYR A 575 -21.33 1.32 -21.12
CA TYR A 575 -20.79 1.42 -22.48
C TYR A 575 -20.85 2.84 -23.02
N SER A 576 -21.97 3.57 -22.86
CA SER A 576 -22.09 4.97 -23.28
C SER A 576 -20.96 5.84 -22.70
N SER A 577 -20.72 5.73 -21.39
CA SER A 577 -19.59 6.41 -20.74
C SER A 577 -18.23 5.93 -21.27
N GLY A 578 -18.10 4.65 -21.62
CA GLY A 578 -16.88 4.13 -22.24
C GLY A 578 -16.58 4.69 -23.64
N TYR A 579 -17.61 4.91 -24.47
CA TYR A 579 -17.49 5.64 -25.75
C TYR A 579 -17.07 7.09 -25.51
N ALA A 580 -17.66 7.74 -24.49
CA ALA A 580 -17.33 9.12 -24.15
C ALA A 580 -15.89 9.30 -23.66
N CYS A 581 -15.38 8.38 -22.81
CA CYS A 581 -13.97 8.38 -22.41
C CYS A 581 -13.01 8.26 -23.62
N GLN A 582 -13.33 7.40 -24.59
CA GLN A 582 -12.53 7.23 -25.80
C GLN A 582 -12.58 8.45 -26.72
N MET A 583 -13.75 9.04 -26.91
CA MET A 583 -13.90 10.27 -27.69
C MET A 583 -13.15 11.45 -27.06
N ALA A 584 -13.21 11.59 -25.73
CA ALA A 584 -12.46 12.59 -24.99
C ALA A 584 -10.94 12.39 -25.14
N TYR A 585 -10.46 11.14 -25.07
CA TYR A 585 -9.06 10.81 -25.35
C TYR A 585 -8.65 11.27 -26.75
N LEU A 586 -9.39 10.87 -27.80
CA LEU A 586 -9.10 11.26 -29.19
C LEU A 586 -9.13 12.79 -29.39
N PHE A 587 -10.09 13.48 -28.75
CA PHE A 587 -10.17 14.94 -28.80
C PHE A 587 -8.94 15.60 -28.17
N ASN A 588 -8.48 15.10 -27.03
CA ASN A 588 -7.28 15.60 -26.36
C ASN A 588 -6.01 15.34 -27.19
N GLN A 589 -5.91 14.19 -27.87
CA GLN A 589 -4.86 13.94 -28.85
C GLN A 589 -4.86 15.02 -29.94
N LYS A 590 -6.05 15.33 -30.49
CA LYS A 590 -6.22 16.33 -31.54
C LYS A 590 -5.85 17.73 -31.06
N LEU A 591 -6.27 18.13 -29.86
CA LEU A 591 -5.88 19.41 -29.25
C LEU A 591 -4.36 19.54 -29.08
N LYS A 592 -3.70 18.48 -28.61
CA LYS A 592 -2.24 18.45 -28.44
C LYS A 592 -1.52 18.58 -29.77
N VAL A 593 -1.88 17.77 -30.76
CA VAL A 593 -1.23 17.77 -32.08
C VAL A 593 -1.46 19.09 -32.82
N SER A 594 -2.63 19.72 -32.65
CA SER A 594 -2.93 21.04 -33.22
C SER A 594 -2.38 22.21 -32.40
N ASN A 595 -1.68 21.97 -31.29
CA ASN A 595 -1.16 23.00 -30.37
C ASN A 595 -2.24 23.95 -29.80
N LEU A 596 -3.43 23.41 -29.48
CA LEU A 596 -4.59 24.17 -29.02
C LEU A 596 -4.89 24.03 -27.52
N LEU A 597 -3.99 23.39 -26.76
CA LEU A 597 -4.16 23.22 -25.30
C LEU A 597 -4.21 24.56 -24.54
N ASN A 598 -3.67 25.65 -25.10
CA ASN A 598 -3.79 27.01 -24.55
C ASN A 598 -5.06 27.75 -25.00
N GLU A 599 -5.83 27.18 -25.92
CA GLU A 599 -7.12 27.73 -26.39
C GLU A 599 -8.30 26.93 -25.82
N MET A 600 -8.07 25.67 -25.43
CA MET A 600 -9.07 24.79 -24.86
C MET A 600 -8.43 23.80 -23.87
N GLN A 601 -9.01 23.70 -22.68
CA GLN A 601 -8.63 22.69 -21.70
C GLN A 601 -8.99 21.27 -22.18
N PRO A 602 -8.18 20.23 -21.85
CA PRO A 602 -8.51 18.85 -22.16
C PRO A 602 -9.83 18.42 -21.50
N ILE A 603 -10.60 17.59 -22.19
CA ILE A 603 -11.89 17.07 -21.70
C ILE A 603 -11.70 15.66 -21.14
N PHE A 604 -12.38 15.35 -20.04
CA PHE A 604 -12.42 14.01 -19.44
C PHE A 604 -13.87 13.62 -19.16
N TYR A 605 -14.13 12.32 -19.03
CA TYR A 605 -15.40 11.80 -18.52
C TYR A 605 -15.18 11.04 -17.21
N ALA A 606 -16.11 11.17 -16.28
CA ALA A 606 -16.13 10.39 -15.04
C ALA A 606 -16.02 8.90 -15.36
N HIS A 607 -15.12 8.20 -14.66
CA HIS A 607 -14.77 6.83 -15.01
C HIS A 607 -15.93 5.89 -14.69
N PRO A 608 -16.48 5.15 -15.68
CA PRO A 608 -17.61 4.24 -15.46
C PRO A 608 -17.21 2.91 -14.84
N ILE A 609 -18.05 2.40 -13.93
CA ILE A 609 -17.90 1.12 -13.26
C ILE A 609 -19.25 0.42 -13.22
N LEU A 610 -19.30 -0.84 -13.63
CA LEU A 610 -20.48 -1.68 -13.52
C LEU A 610 -20.28 -2.62 -12.34
N TYR A 611 -21.23 -2.68 -11.42
CA TYR A 611 -21.19 -3.58 -10.26
C TYR A 611 -22.27 -4.64 -10.36
N THR A 612 -21.94 -5.87 -9.98
CA THR A 612 -22.87 -6.95 -9.69
C THR A 612 -22.79 -7.25 -8.21
N LEU A 613 -23.83 -6.88 -7.48
CA LEU A 613 -23.95 -6.95 -6.03
C LEU A 613 -24.30 -8.38 -5.59
N ASP A 614 -23.78 -8.80 -4.44
CA ASP A 614 -24.09 -10.08 -3.78
C ASP A 614 -25.56 -10.21 -3.37
N ARG A 615 -26.24 -9.07 -3.22
CA ARG A 615 -27.66 -8.98 -2.95
C ARG A 615 -28.28 -7.72 -3.55
N PRO A 616 -29.59 -7.73 -3.83
CA PRO A 616 -30.24 -6.61 -4.52
C PRO A 616 -30.21 -5.29 -3.74
N PHE A 617 -29.99 -4.18 -4.45
CA PHE A 617 -30.18 -2.81 -3.98
C PHE A 617 -31.32 -2.17 -4.78
N PHE A 618 -32.43 -1.84 -4.10
CA PHE A 618 -33.69 -1.44 -4.76
C PHE A 618 -34.18 -2.42 -5.84
N GLY A 619 -33.97 -3.73 -5.61
CA GLY A 619 -34.34 -4.80 -6.54
C GLY A 619 -33.25 -5.12 -7.58
N MET A 620 -32.30 -4.21 -7.83
CA MET A 620 -31.23 -4.42 -8.81
C MET A 620 -30.03 -5.13 -8.17
N THR A 621 -29.54 -6.19 -8.80
CA THR A 621 -28.24 -6.79 -8.51
C THR A 621 -27.15 -6.14 -9.36
N LYS A 622 -27.46 -5.68 -10.58
CA LYS A 622 -26.49 -5.01 -11.45
C LYS A 622 -26.71 -3.50 -11.47
N VAL A 623 -25.73 -2.72 -11.02
CA VAL A 623 -25.84 -1.26 -10.88
C VAL A 623 -24.68 -0.52 -11.56
N TYR A 624 -24.99 0.65 -12.14
CA TYR A 624 -23.99 1.55 -12.70
C TYR A 624 -23.46 2.48 -11.62
N GLY A 625 -22.14 2.63 -11.57
CA GLY A 625 -21.49 3.66 -10.79
C GLY A 625 -20.42 4.39 -11.58
N GLU A 626 -20.01 5.53 -11.05
CA GLU A 626 -18.93 6.35 -11.60
C GLU A 626 -18.18 7.07 -10.49
N THR A 627 -16.99 7.58 -10.80
CA THR A 627 -16.17 8.28 -9.81
C THR A 627 -16.88 9.53 -9.30
N TYR A 628 -16.94 9.71 -7.97
CA TYR A 628 -17.53 10.89 -7.37
C TYR A 628 -16.63 12.12 -7.59
N LEU A 629 -17.19 13.17 -8.19
CA LEU A 629 -16.46 14.39 -8.54
C LEU A 629 -16.48 15.37 -7.36
N GLN A 630 -15.54 15.25 -6.41
CA GLN A 630 -15.39 16.19 -5.29
C GLN A 630 -14.55 17.41 -5.70
N ILE A 631 -15.06 18.22 -6.61
CA ILE A 631 -14.33 19.34 -7.24
C ILE A 631 -14.89 20.67 -6.74
N GLN A 632 -14.05 21.71 -6.64
CA GLN A 632 -14.44 23.08 -6.27
C GLN A 632 -15.43 23.74 -7.26
N PHE A 633 -15.76 23.10 -8.39
CA PHE A 633 -16.66 23.63 -9.41
C PHE A 633 -18.06 23.02 -9.27
N LYS A 634 -19.08 23.87 -9.43
CA LYS A 634 -20.47 23.44 -9.47
C LYS A 634 -20.72 22.53 -10.68
N PHE A 635 -21.59 21.54 -10.53
CA PHE A 635 -22.07 20.73 -11.64
C PHE A 635 -22.97 21.59 -12.53
N GLU A 636 -22.66 21.66 -13.82
CA GLU A 636 -23.34 22.49 -14.81
C GLU A 636 -23.73 21.66 -16.03
N LYS A 637 -24.80 22.08 -16.71
CA LYS A 637 -25.27 21.49 -17.96
C LYS A 637 -25.00 22.46 -19.10
N TYR A 638 -24.03 22.16 -19.95
CA TYR A 638 -23.58 23.03 -21.04
C TYR A 638 -24.44 22.86 -22.29
N THR A 639 -24.89 21.64 -22.55
CA THR A 639 -25.79 21.32 -23.65
C THR A 639 -26.82 20.28 -23.21
N THR A 640 -27.96 20.17 -23.92
CA THR A 640 -28.91 19.06 -23.74
C THR A 640 -28.75 17.99 -24.83
N ASN A 641 -29.50 16.89 -24.76
CA ASN A 641 -29.75 15.98 -25.89
C ASN A 641 -30.82 16.51 -26.88
N SER A 642 -31.06 17.83 -26.87
CA SER A 642 -32.04 18.53 -27.70
C SER A 642 -31.46 19.89 -28.12
N SER A 643 -32.27 20.95 -28.20
CA SER A 643 -31.87 22.23 -28.80
C SER A 643 -31.10 23.18 -27.89
N TYR A 644 -31.00 22.92 -26.59
CA TYR A 644 -30.36 23.84 -25.65
C TYR A 644 -28.83 23.76 -25.70
N ILE A 645 -28.21 24.94 -25.65
CA ILE A 645 -26.78 25.16 -25.47
C ILE A 645 -26.54 26.47 -24.73
N GLU A 646 -25.63 26.45 -23.76
CA GLU A 646 -25.22 27.65 -23.03
C GLU A 646 -24.34 28.53 -23.91
N LYS A 647 -24.77 29.79 -24.13
CA LYS A 647 -24.14 30.69 -25.11
C LYS A 647 -22.72 31.04 -24.73
N ASP A 648 -22.45 31.22 -23.44
CA ASP A 648 -21.14 31.58 -22.91
C ASP A 648 -20.16 30.40 -22.88
N LYS A 649 -20.66 29.17 -23.08
CA LYS A 649 -19.88 27.94 -23.10
C LYS A 649 -19.93 27.23 -24.46
N TYR A 650 -20.30 27.96 -25.52
CA TYR A 650 -20.49 27.41 -26.86
C TYR A 650 -19.24 26.71 -27.43
N PHE A 651 -18.05 27.07 -26.96
CA PHE A 651 -16.79 26.41 -27.35
C PHE A 651 -16.78 24.90 -27.05
N TYR A 652 -17.55 24.40 -26.08
CA TYR A 652 -17.69 22.96 -25.83
C TYR A 652 -18.40 22.22 -26.98
N SER A 653 -19.20 22.91 -27.80
CA SER A 653 -19.86 22.29 -28.96
C SER A 653 -18.87 21.73 -29.99
N ALA A 654 -17.62 22.22 -30.00
CA ALA A 654 -16.55 21.66 -30.82
C ALA A 654 -16.25 20.20 -30.49
N PHE A 655 -16.44 19.78 -29.23
CA PHE A 655 -16.29 18.38 -28.84
C PHE A 655 -17.37 17.52 -29.50
N SER A 656 -18.64 17.91 -29.42
CA SER A 656 -19.74 17.22 -30.11
C SER A 656 -19.51 17.15 -31.62
N HIS A 657 -19.15 18.26 -32.27
CA HIS A 657 -18.78 18.30 -33.70
C HIS A 657 -17.62 17.35 -34.01
N PHE A 658 -16.57 17.35 -33.20
CA PHE A 658 -15.46 16.42 -33.34
C PHE A 658 -15.93 14.96 -33.27
N THR A 659 -16.76 14.59 -32.29
CA THR A 659 -17.27 13.22 -32.15
C THR A 659 -18.08 12.78 -33.37
N TYR A 660 -18.84 13.70 -33.98
CA TYR A 660 -19.60 13.44 -35.20
C TYR A 660 -18.69 13.17 -36.41
N GLN A 661 -17.58 13.91 -36.54
CA GLN A 661 -16.66 13.77 -37.67
C GLN A 661 -15.77 12.53 -37.51
N ILE A 662 -15.21 12.32 -36.31
CA ILE A 662 -14.26 11.24 -36.04
C ILE A 662 -14.92 9.85 -36.05
N SER A 663 -16.24 9.81 -35.83
CA SER A 663 -17.03 8.59 -35.94
C SER A 663 -17.51 8.31 -37.37
N ASN A 664 -17.07 9.10 -38.35
CA ASN A 664 -17.60 9.06 -39.72
C ASN A 664 -19.13 9.19 -39.75
N LYS A 665 -19.66 10.11 -38.93
CA LYS A 665 -21.08 10.50 -38.86
C LYS A 665 -22.04 9.45 -38.28
N ILE A 666 -21.54 8.33 -37.77
CA ILE A 666 -22.40 7.27 -37.21
C ILE A 666 -22.89 7.58 -35.79
N LEU A 667 -22.22 8.48 -35.06
CA LEU A 667 -22.66 8.91 -33.73
C LEU A 667 -22.20 10.33 -33.38
N VAL A 668 -22.93 10.99 -32.48
CA VAL A 668 -22.52 12.27 -31.87
C VAL A 668 -22.81 12.25 -30.36
N ILE A 669 -21.87 12.77 -29.57
CA ILE A 669 -22.04 12.95 -28.13
C ILE A 669 -22.65 14.33 -27.86
N MET A 670 -23.81 14.33 -27.21
CA MET A 670 -24.55 15.50 -26.73
C MET A 670 -24.70 15.44 -25.19
N ASP A 671 -25.55 16.30 -24.64
CA ASP A 671 -25.80 16.40 -23.19
C ASP A 671 -24.52 16.61 -22.38
N LEU A 672 -23.69 17.57 -22.82
CA LEU A 672 -22.43 17.88 -22.17
C LEU A 672 -22.71 18.51 -20.81
N GLN A 673 -22.44 17.78 -19.74
CA GLN A 673 -22.70 18.19 -18.36
C GLN A 673 -21.63 17.65 -17.43
N GLY A 674 -21.31 18.38 -16.37
CA GLY A 674 -20.28 17.99 -15.41
C GLY A 674 -19.69 19.16 -14.64
N CYS A 675 -18.47 18.98 -14.15
CA CYS A 675 -17.74 19.98 -13.38
C CYS A 675 -16.57 20.51 -14.22
N ASN A 676 -16.74 21.69 -14.80
CA ASN A 676 -15.77 22.32 -15.69
C ASN A 676 -15.41 21.43 -16.90
N ASN A 677 -14.24 20.78 -16.89
CA ASN A 677 -13.73 19.95 -17.99
C ASN A 677 -13.83 18.45 -17.75
N ILE A 678 -14.48 18.05 -16.66
CA ILE A 678 -14.79 16.65 -16.38
C ILE A 678 -16.30 16.46 -16.50
N PHE A 679 -16.70 15.75 -17.54
CA PHE A 679 -18.09 15.47 -17.88
C PHE A 679 -18.59 14.16 -17.30
N SER A 680 -19.91 14.02 -17.26
CA SER A 680 -20.63 12.82 -16.83
C SER A 680 -21.94 12.70 -17.63
N ASP A 681 -22.58 11.53 -17.58
CA ASP A 681 -23.87 11.25 -18.21
C ASP A 681 -23.96 11.71 -19.68
N PRO A 682 -23.09 11.18 -20.57
CA PRO A 682 -23.17 11.52 -21.98
C PRO A 682 -24.48 11.00 -22.58
N SER A 683 -25.09 11.80 -23.46
CA SER A 683 -26.15 11.31 -24.35
C SER A 683 -25.59 11.08 -25.74
N ILE A 684 -25.62 9.84 -26.23
CA ILE A 684 -25.06 9.48 -27.54
C ILE A 684 -26.20 9.27 -28.53
N GLN A 685 -26.22 10.07 -29.60
CA GLN A 685 -27.17 9.92 -30.70
C GLN A 685 -26.51 9.09 -31.80
N THR A 686 -27.16 8.01 -32.24
CA THR A 686 -26.61 7.08 -33.24
C THR A 686 -27.35 7.17 -34.58
N ASP A 687 -26.65 6.84 -35.67
CA ASP A 687 -27.29 6.65 -36.96
C ASP A 687 -28.24 5.45 -36.91
N GLN A 688 -29.46 5.60 -37.43
CA GLN A 688 -30.50 4.57 -37.35
C GLN A 688 -30.11 3.25 -38.05
N SER A 689 -29.20 3.28 -39.03
CA SER A 689 -28.70 2.08 -39.71
C SER A 689 -27.71 1.28 -38.86
N TRP A 690 -27.21 1.85 -37.76
CA TRP A 690 -26.27 1.20 -36.86
C TRP A 690 -26.97 0.68 -35.60
N SER A 691 -27.27 -0.61 -35.58
CA SER A 691 -27.75 -1.29 -34.37
C SER A 691 -26.60 -1.46 -33.38
N SER A 692 -26.75 -0.90 -32.18
CA SER A 692 -25.72 -0.98 -31.13
C SER A 692 -26.37 -1.14 -29.75
N ILE A 693 -25.57 -1.50 -28.75
CA ILE A 693 -26.03 -1.53 -27.35
C ILE A 693 -26.50 -0.15 -26.86
N LEU A 694 -26.05 0.93 -27.50
CA LEU A 694 -26.41 2.31 -27.17
C LEU A 694 -27.86 2.65 -27.54
N ASP A 695 -28.53 1.82 -28.34
CA ASP A 695 -29.94 1.99 -28.72
C ASP A 695 -30.90 1.82 -27.53
N LYS A 696 -30.42 1.21 -26.44
CA LYS A 696 -31.19 0.98 -25.21
C LYS A 696 -31.13 2.16 -24.23
N ASP A 697 -30.29 3.14 -24.52
CA ASP A 697 -30.25 4.38 -23.75
C ASP A 697 -31.45 5.25 -24.16
N GLU A 698 -32.36 5.52 -23.23
CA GLU A 698 -33.57 6.32 -23.49
C GLU A 698 -33.25 7.74 -23.99
N THR A 699 -32.03 8.23 -23.74
CA THR A 699 -31.59 9.54 -24.22
C THR A 699 -31.18 9.53 -25.69
N ASN A 700 -30.97 8.35 -26.30
CA ASN A 700 -30.63 8.17 -27.70
C ASN A 700 -31.88 8.28 -28.59
N ARG A 701 -32.02 9.42 -29.24
CA ARG A 701 -33.09 9.77 -30.18
C ARG A 701 -32.70 9.51 -31.64
N LYS A 702 -31.61 8.77 -31.86
CA LYS A 702 -31.09 8.35 -33.16
C LYS A 702 -30.91 9.53 -34.12
N ASN A 703 -31.28 9.35 -35.40
CA ASN A 703 -31.21 10.37 -36.44
C ASN A 703 -31.89 11.69 -36.06
N LYS A 704 -32.99 11.65 -35.29
CA LYS A 704 -33.68 12.87 -34.84
C LYS A 704 -32.77 13.71 -33.92
N GLY A 705 -32.02 13.06 -33.04
CA GLY A 705 -31.03 13.74 -32.19
C GLY A 705 -29.87 14.31 -33.00
N ILE A 706 -29.38 13.56 -33.99
CA ILE A 706 -28.34 14.03 -34.92
C ILE A 706 -28.82 15.27 -35.71
N GLU A 707 -30.06 15.26 -36.19
CA GLU A 707 -30.65 16.40 -36.90
C GLU A 707 -30.80 17.62 -35.98
N GLU A 708 -31.29 17.43 -34.75
CA GLU A 708 -31.38 18.51 -33.77
C GLU A 708 -30.01 19.09 -33.45
N PHE A 709 -28.99 18.24 -33.28
CA PHE A 709 -27.61 18.69 -33.12
C PHE A 709 -27.18 19.61 -34.28
N LYS A 710 -27.39 19.21 -35.53
CA LYS A 710 -26.98 20.00 -36.71
C LYS A 710 -27.76 21.30 -36.88
N LEU A 711 -29.07 21.26 -36.66
CA LEU A 711 -29.96 22.38 -36.97
C LEU A 711 -30.04 23.41 -35.85
N THR A 712 -29.83 23.00 -34.60
CA THR A 712 -30.05 23.84 -33.42
C THR A 712 -28.77 24.00 -32.58
N GLN A 713 -28.30 22.93 -31.95
CA GLN A 713 -27.20 22.99 -30.99
C GLN A 713 -25.86 23.42 -31.63
N HIS A 714 -25.59 22.95 -32.85
CA HIS A 714 -24.39 23.23 -33.63
C HIS A 714 -24.73 23.77 -35.03
N LYS A 715 -25.67 24.72 -35.07
CA LYS A 715 -26.02 25.43 -36.30
C LYS A 715 -24.81 26.13 -36.93
N ASP A 716 -24.00 26.77 -36.08
CA ASP A 716 -22.82 27.55 -36.45
C ASP A 716 -21.56 26.88 -35.88
N CYS A 717 -20.49 26.76 -36.69
CA CYS A 717 -19.24 26.18 -36.21
C CYS A 717 -18.62 27.10 -35.15
N SER A 718 -18.06 26.53 -34.08
CA SER A 718 -17.32 27.36 -33.11
C SER A 718 -15.95 27.77 -33.66
N TYR A 719 -15.37 28.83 -33.07
CA TYR A 719 -13.98 29.24 -33.30
C TYR A 719 -13.00 28.05 -33.19
N LEU A 720 -13.24 27.16 -32.22
CA LEU A 720 -12.41 25.98 -32.01
C LEU A 720 -12.59 24.92 -33.11
N CYS A 721 -13.80 24.75 -33.67
CA CYS A 721 -14.03 23.85 -34.81
C CYS A 721 -13.16 24.23 -36.02
N LYS A 722 -13.09 25.54 -36.30
CA LYS A 722 -12.25 26.08 -37.38
C LYS A 722 -10.77 25.83 -37.12
N LYS A 723 -10.30 26.10 -35.90
CA LYS A 723 -8.90 25.86 -35.47
C LYS A 723 -8.50 24.39 -35.53
N LEU A 724 -9.44 23.49 -35.24
CA LEU A 724 -9.25 22.04 -35.32
C LEU A 724 -9.30 21.51 -36.77
N ASN A 725 -9.60 22.37 -37.76
CA ASN A 725 -9.84 22.01 -39.15
C ASN A 725 -10.93 20.92 -39.30
N LEU A 726 -12.04 21.06 -38.58
CA LEU A 726 -13.18 20.15 -38.72
C LEU A 726 -13.99 20.49 -39.99
N PRO A 727 -14.47 19.49 -40.75
CA PRO A 727 -15.37 19.72 -41.88
C PRO A 727 -16.65 20.44 -41.43
N GLU A 728 -17.09 21.44 -42.20
CA GLU A 728 -18.32 22.16 -41.90
C GLU A 728 -19.53 21.22 -41.90
N ILE A 729 -20.42 21.38 -40.91
CA ILE A 729 -21.64 20.58 -40.80
C ILE A 729 -22.73 21.10 -41.75
N ASN A 730 -22.90 22.42 -41.83
CA ASN A 730 -23.96 23.08 -42.58
C ASN A 730 -23.36 24.00 -43.65
N GLN A 731 -23.93 24.00 -44.84
CA GLN A 731 -23.57 24.96 -45.89
C GLN A 731 -23.87 26.39 -45.41
N ASN A 732 -22.92 27.31 -45.57
CA ASN A 732 -23.02 28.72 -45.12
C ASN A 732 -23.12 28.92 -43.59
N SER A 733 -22.59 27.98 -42.78
CA SER A 733 -22.52 28.17 -41.32
C SER A 733 -21.68 29.40 -40.96
N LYS A 734 -22.15 30.21 -39.99
CA LYS A 734 -21.33 31.30 -39.45
C LYS A 734 -20.34 30.72 -38.42
N ILE A 735 -19.31 31.49 -38.10
CA ILE A 735 -18.40 31.14 -37.01
C ILE A 735 -18.87 31.82 -35.73
N ASN A 736 -19.11 31.03 -34.69
CA ASN A 736 -19.31 31.53 -33.34
C ASN A 736 -17.94 31.81 -32.68
N GLU A 737 -17.65 33.08 -32.42
CA GLU A 737 -16.36 33.56 -31.90
C GLU A 737 -16.18 33.40 -30.38
N ASN A 738 -17.09 32.70 -29.68
CA ASN A 738 -16.94 32.42 -28.26
C ASN A 738 -15.69 31.55 -28.01
N LYS A 739 -14.83 32.01 -27.09
CA LYS A 739 -13.57 31.36 -26.70
C LYS A 739 -13.62 30.87 -25.27
N CYS A 740 -12.91 29.78 -24.98
CA CYS A 740 -12.71 29.31 -23.63
C CYS A 740 -12.03 30.40 -22.77
N PRO A 741 -12.61 30.81 -21.63
CA PRO A 741 -12.00 31.79 -20.73
C PRO A 741 -10.64 31.31 -20.20
N LYS A 742 -9.65 32.22 -20.15
CA LYS A 742 -8.29 31.89 -19.68
C LYS A 742 -8.26 31.30 -18.26
N GLU A 743 -9.16 31.74 -17.39
CA GLU A 743 -9.29 31.26 -16.02
C GLU A 743 -9.62 29.76 -15.94
N LEU A 744 -10.40 29.24 -16.90
CA LEU A 744 -10.69 27.81 -16.99
C LEU A 744 -9.45 27.05 -17.47
N ILE A 745 -8.74 27.59 -18.45
CA ILE A 745 -7.51 27.00 -19.02
C ILE A 745 -6.40 26.92 -17.95
N SER A 746 -6.33 27.87 -17.01
CA SER A 746 -5.37 27.81 -15.90
C SER A 746 -5.74 26.83 -14.78
N ASN A 747 -7.02 26.43 -14.67
CA ASN A 747 -7.53 25.56 -13.59
C ASN A 747 -7.92 24.19 -14.13
N ILE A 748 -6.95 23.46 -14.66
CA ILE A 748 -7.21 22.14 -15.25
C ILE A 748 -7.39 21.12 -14.15
N ASN A 749 -8.48 20.38 -14.25
CA ASN A 749 -8.64 19.13 -13.53
C ASN A 749 -8.54 17.98 -14.52
N GLY A 750 -8.05 16.82 -14.10
CA GLY A 750 -8.02 15.66 -14.98
C GLY A 750 -8.09 14.37 -14.21
N ILE A 751 -8.28 13.30 -14.97
CA ILE A 751 -8.26 11.94 -14.44
C ILE A 751 -6.95 11.30 -14.89
N CYS A 752 -6.17 10.83 -13.92
CA CYS A 752 -4.92 10.15 -14.18
C CYS A 752 -5.20 8.88 -15.01
N TYR A 753 -4.64 8.77 -16.20
CA TYR A 753 -4.78 7.57 -17.07
C TYR A 753 -4.17 6.31 -16.45
N ASP A 754 -3.33 6.50 -15.45
CA ASP A 754 -2.62 5.41 -14.78
C ASP A 754 -3.38 4.89 -13.57
N CYS A 755 -3.82 5.74 -12.64
CA CYS A 755 -4.48 5.30 -11.40
C CYS A 755 -5.96 5.68 -11.33
N ASP A 756 -6.50 6.30 -12.37
CA ASP A 756 -7.86 6.83 -12.43
C ASP A 756 -8.20 7.82 -11.30
N GLU A 757 -7.19 8.41 -10.67
CA GLU A 757 -7.35 9.41 -9.62
C GLU A 757 -7.65 10.77 -10.23
N PHE A 758 -8.51 11.51 -9.53
CA PHE A 758 -8.71 12.91 -9.82
C PHE A 758 -7.47 13.71 -9.43
N VAL A 759 -6.99 14.55 -10.34
CA VAL A 759 -5.78 15.36 -10.12
C VAL A 759 -6.07 16.78 -10.55
N LYS A 760 -5.66 17.74 -9.72
CA LYS A 760 -5.44 19.10 -10.21
C LYS A 760 -4.24 19.07 -11.13
N GLY A 761 -4.47 19.37 -12.40
CA GLY A 761 -3.46 19.38 -13.44
C GLY A 761 -2.59 20.61 -13.36
N ASP A 762 -1.32 20.43 -13.69
CA ASP A 762 -0.41 21.51 -14.01
C ASP A 762 -0.24 21.55 -15.54
N MET A 763 -0.61 22.67 -16.15
CA MET A 763 -0.51 22.87 -17.59
C MET A 763 0.92 22.74 -18.12
N ASP A 764 1.90 23.07 -17.30
CA ASP A 764 3.30 22.98 -17.69
C ASP A 764 3.76 21.52 -17.74
N GLN A 765 3.19 20.64 -16.91
CA GLN A 765 3.43 19.20 -17.01
C GLN A 765 2.89 18.62 -18.32
N ILE A 766 1.67 19.01 -18.72
CA ILE A 766 1.04 18.54 -19.97
C ILE A 766 1.84 19.01 -21.20
N LYS A 767 2.30 20.26 -21.19
CA LYS A 767 3.10 20.85 -22.28
C LYS A 767 4.48 20.21 -22.42
N ASN A 768 5.10 19.83 -21.30
CA ASN A 768 6.46 19.27 -21.26
C ASN A 768 6.52 17.74 -21.48
N LEU A 769 5.39 17.09 -21.77
CA LEU A 769 5.36 15.68 -22.15
C LEU A 769 6.14 15.47 -23.46
N LYS A 770 7.35 14.88 -23.35
CA LYS A 770 8.20 14.52 -24.50
C LYS A 770 7.53 13.54 -25.47
N ASP A 771 6.56 12.76 -25.00
CA ASP A 771 5.80 11.81 -25.82
C ASP A 771 4.82 12.50 -26.76
N LYS A 772 4.69 11.99 -27.99
CA LYS A 772 3.70 12.50 -28.97
C LYS A 772 2.25 12.30 -28.53
N LYS A 773 1.96 11.34 -27.66
CA LYS A 773 0.61 11.05 -27.16
C LYS A 773 0.27 11.92 -25.94
N PHE A 774 -0.96 12.40 -25.85
CA PHE A 774 -1.51 13.03 -24.66
C PHE A 774 -1.80 11.95 -23.62
N LYS A 775 -1.12 12.03 -22.47
CA LYS A 775 -1.38 11.14 -21.33
C LYS A 775 -1.30 11.96 -20.06
N PHE A 776 -2.43 12.11 -19.39
CA PHE A 776 -2.51 12.88 -18.16
C PHE A 776 -2.24 11.95 -16.97
N ASN A 777 -1.17 12.21 -16.21
CA ASN A 777 -0.75 11.36 -15.09
C ASN A 777 -0.49 12.20 -13.84
N CYS A 778 -0.85 11.68 -12.66
CA CYS A 778 -0.53 12.34 -11.40
C CYS A 778 0.98 12.24 -11.09
N ASN A 779 1.49 13.18 -10.28
CA ASN A 779 2.89 13.21 -9.85
C ASN A 779 3.35 11.90 -9.21
N PHE A 780 2.49 11.29 -8.40
CA PHE A 780 2.77 9.98 -7.81
C PHE A 780 2.97 8.91 -8.90
N CYS A 781 2.07 8.86 -9.90
CA CYS A 781 2.20 7.93 -11.01
C CYS A 781 3.46 8.14 -11.83
N LEU A 782 3.82 9.39 -12.10
CA LEU A 782 5.03 9.76 -12.83
C LEU A 782 6.31 9.36 -12.06
N THR A 783 6.33 9.54 -10.74
CA THR A 783 7.50 9.24 -9.89
C THR A 783 7.71 7.73 -9.76
N GLU A 784 6.62 6.98 -9.55
CA GLU A 784 6.64 5.53 -9.29
C GLU A 784 6.79 4.67 -10.55
N GLN A 785 6.67 5.25 -11.76
CA GLN A 785 6.99 4.55 -13.02
C GLN A 785 8.46 4.06 -13.04
N ASN A 786 9.34 4.69 -12.28
CA ASN A 786 10.76 4.32 -12.17
C ASN A 786 11.01 3.18 -11.17
N ASN A 787 10.07 2.89 -10.27
CA ASN A 787 10.21 1.84 -9.25
C ASN A 787 9.76 0.49 -9.80
N GLN A 788 10.72 -0.36 -10.19
CA GLN A 788 10.45 -1.68 -10.74
C GLN A 788 10.45 -2.77 -9.67
N ILE A 789 9.54 -3.71 -9.82
CA ILE A 789 9.42 -4.90 -8.98
C ILE A 789 9.28 -6.16 -9.82
N ASN A 790 9.82 -7.26 -9.30
CA ASN A 790 9.79 -8.56 -9.97
C ASN A 790 8.41 -9.21 -9.78
N GLN A 791 7.80 -9.71 -10.86
CA GLN A 791 6.56 -10.50 -10.84
C GLN A 791 6.69 -11.78 -11.65
N GLU A 792 6.07 -12.87 -11.17
CA GLU A 792 5.98 -14.14 -11.90
C GLU A 792 4.68 -14.23 -12.73
N CYS A 793 4.79 -14.65 -13.99
CA CYS A 793 3.64 -14.81 -14.88
C CYS A 793 2.81 -16.08 -14.55
N LYS A 794 1.56 -15.98 -14.12
CA LYS A 794 0.55 -17.05 -14.06
C LYS A 794 0.40 -17.94 -15.31
N CYS A 795 0.64 -17.43 -16.52
CA CYS A 795 0.51 -18.21 -17.77
C CYS A 795 1.75 -19.05 -18.08
N CYS A 796 2.94 -18.45 -18.05
CA CYS A 796 4.19 -19.09 -18.45
C CYS A 796 5.22 -19.25 -17.32
N TYR A 797 4.95 -18.67 -16.16
CA TYR A 797 5.78 -18.66 -14.95
C TYR A 797 7.13 -17.97 -15.13
N TYR A 798 7.21 -17.04 -16.09
CA TYR A 798 8.36 -16.17 -16.32
C TYR A 798 8.37 -15.02 -15.32
N ILE A 799 9.52 -14.73 -14.72
CA ILE A 799 9.71 -13.56 -13.86
C ILE A 799 10.05 -12.36 -14.76
N PHE A 800 9.21 -11.33 -14.71
CA PHE A 800 9.41 -10.08 -15.43
C PHE A 800 9.41 -8.91 -14.46
N GLN A 801 10.14 -7.85 -14.79
CA GLN A 801 10.05 -6.61 -14.04
C GLN A 801 8.87 -5.79 -14.54
N THR A 802 8.13 -5.21 -13.60
CA THR A 802 7.02 -4.30 -13.89
C THR A 802 7.06 -3.12 -12.91
N PRO A 803 6.66 -1.92 -13.33
CA PRO A 803 6.50 -0.79 -12.40
C PRO A 803 5.54 -1.12 -11.25
N LEU A 804 5.81 -0.61 -10.04
CA LEU A 804 4.96 -0.79 -8.85
C LEU A 804 3.51 -0.44 -9.12
N ASN A 805 3.28 0.66 -9.82
CA ASN A 805 1.94 1.10 -10.19
C ASN A 805 1.20 0.15 -11.13
N ASN A 806 1.89 -0.64 -11.97
CA ASN A 806 1.20 -1.64 -12.80
C ASN A 806 0.57 -2.77 -11.97
N GLN A 807 1.07 -3.02 -10.74
CA GLN A 807 0.47 -3.99 -9.83
C GLN A 807 -0.81 -3.47 -9.16
N ILE A 808 -0.80 -2.21 -8.70
CA ILE A 808 -1.98 -1.51 -8.15
C ILE A 808 -3.09 -1.38 -9.21
N LYS A 809 -2.68 -1.18 -10.48
CA LYS A 809 -3.56 -1.04 -11.66
C LYS A 809 -4.26 -2.32 -12.13
N GLN A 810 -3.74 -3.50 -11.83
CA GLN A 810 -4.16 -4.74 -12.52
C GLN A 810 -4.71 -5.82 -11.59
N LEU A 811 -5.60 -5.50 -10.65
CA LEU A 811 -6.32 -6.51 -9.84
C LEU A 811 -7.16 -7.55 -10.65
N THR A 812 -6.94 -7.66 -11.97
CA THR A 812 -7.39 -8.71 -12.90
C THR A 812 -6.28 -9.60 -13.45
N ASN A 813 -5.19 -9.02 -13.94
CA ASN A 813 -4.20 -9.68 -14.81
C ASN A 813 -2.80 -9.76 -14.20
N LEU A 814 -2.70 -9.56 -12.89
CA LEU A 814 -1.49 -9.83 -12.14
C LEU A 814 -0.90 -11.20 -12.54
N GLY A 815 0.36 -11.17 -12.95
CA GLY A 815 1.08 -12.33 -13.45
C GLY A 815 0.79 -12.69 -14.93
N GLN A 816 0.68 -11.76 -15.87
CA GLN A 816 0.84 -12.12 -17.28
C GLN A 816 1.96 -11.29 -17.90
N CYS A 817 3.00 -11.94 -18.45
CA CYS A 817 4.07 -11.22 -19.13
C CYS A 817 3.56 -10.63 -20.46
N ILE A 818 4.22 -9.58 -20.96
CA ILE A 818 3.89 -8.87 -22.21
C ILE A 818 3.69 -9.83 -23.39
N ASP A 819 4.51 -10.87 -23.44
CA ASP A 819 4.47 -11.94 -24.43
C ASP A 819 3.21 -12.80 -24.35
N CYS A 820 2.78 -13.18 -23.13
CA CYS A 820 1.52 -13.90 -22.93
C CYS A 820 0.29 -13.01 -23.20
N LYS A 821 0.44 -11.69 -23.01
CA LYS A 821 -0.61 -10.70 -23.27
C LYS A 821 -0.81 -10.46 -24.77
N SER A 822 0.24 -10.47 -25.58
CA SER A 822 0.21 -10.11 -27.01
C SER A 822 -0.05 -11.28 -27.98
N LYS A 823 0.31 -12.53 -27.64
CA LYS A 823 0.27 -13.66 -28.60
C LYS A 823 -0.82 -14.70 -28.34
N CYS A 824 -1.82 -14.41 -27.50
CA CYS A 824 -2.86 -15.38 -27.14
C CYS A 824 -4.00 -15.41 -28.18
N GLN A 825 -3.71 -15.91 -29.38
CA GLN A 825 -4.73 -16.24 -30.38
C GLN A 825 -4.69 -17.76 -30.65
N GLY A 826 -5.48 -18.52 -29.88
CA GLY A 826 -6.16 -19.71 -30.40
C GLY A 826 -5.39 -21.02 -30.65
N GLN A 827 -4.07 -21.07 -30.85
CA GLN A 827 -3.38 -22.37 -31.07
C GLN A 827 -2.07 -22.48 -30.27
N LYS A 828 -2.12 -23.28 -29.21
CA LYS A 828 -0.98 -23.53 -28.31
C LYS A 828 -0.18 -24.73 -28.80
N ASN A 829 1.07 -24.51 -29.21
CA ASN A 829 2.07 -25.57 -29.33
C ASN A 829 2.44 -26.06 -27.92
N LEU A 830 1.68 -27.06 -27.43
CA LEU A 830 1.85 -27.62 -26.09
C LEU A 830 3.12 -28.49 -26.04
N CYS A 831 3.97 -28.25 -25.06
CA CYS A 831 5.09 -29.14 -24.79
C CYS A 831 4.58 -30.57 -24.56
N HIS A 832 5.16 -31.56 -25.26
CA HIS A 832 4.73 -32.96 -25.21
C HIS A 832 4.74 -33.52 -23.78
N TYR A 833 5.72 -33.11 -22.95
CA TYR A 833 5.90 -33.59 -21.57
C TYR A 833 5.07 -32.80 -20.53
N CYS A 834 5.15 -31.46 -20.47
CA CYS A 834 4.40 -30.67 -19.47
C CYS A 834 3.03 -30.15 -19.92
N LYS A 835 2.67 -30.32 -21.19
CA LYS A 835 1.42 -29.79 -21.76
C LYS A 835 1.23 -28.28 -21.53
N ARG A 836 2.31 -27.48 -21.57
CA ARG A 836 2.29 -26.00 -21.47
C ARG A 836 2.58 -25.34 -22.83
N SER A 837 2.02 -24.17 -23.11
CA SER A 837 2.40 -23.36 -24.29
C SER A 837 3.66 -22.55 -23.98
N CYS A 838 4.79 -22.89 -24.61
CA CYS A 838 6.06 -22.19 -24.44
C CYS A 838 6.35 -21.27 -25.63
N GLN A 839 6.89 -20.06 -25.37
CA GLN A 839 7.31 -19.13 -26.43
C GLN A 839 8.71 -19.37 -27.00
N LYS A 840 9.55 -20.18 -26.34
CA LYS A 840 10.78 -20.70 -26.95
C LYS A 840 10.52 -22.13 -27.40
N ILE A 841 10.12 -22.31 -28.66
CA ILE A 841 10.22 -23.62 -29.31
C ILE A 841 11.72 -23.88 -29.48
N MET A 842 12.31 -24.58 -28.53
CA MET A 842 13.75 -24.89 -28.56
C MET A 842 14.03 -26.11 -29.43
N LYS A 843 13.04 -26.99 -29.62
CA LYS A 843 13.16 -28.14 -30.51
C LYS A 843 11.81 -28.66 -30.97
N GLN A 844 11.72 -28.91 -32.27
CA GLN A 844 10.66 -29.68 -32.91
C GLN A 844 11.21 -31.07 -33.23
N LEU A 845 10.48 -32.11 -32.84
CA LEU A 845 10.77 -33.47 -33.29
C LEU A 845 9.64 -33.93 -34.21
N ASN A 846 10.01 -34.37 -35.41
CA ASN A 846 9.12 -35.05 -36.34
C ASN A 846 9.33 -36.55 -36.18
N ILE A 847 8.33 -37.23 -35.62
CA ILE A 847 8.35 -38.68 -35.42
C ILE A 847 7.02 -39.21 -35.94
N ASN A 848 7.06 -40.13 -36.91
CA ASN A 848 5.88 -40.75 -37.53
C ASN A 848 4.81 -39.72 -37.95
N ASP A 849 5.22 -38.70 -38.71
CA ASP A 849 4.37 -37.61 -39.22
C ASP A 849 3.66 -36.73 -38.15
N GLN A 850 3.99 -36.90 -36.87
CA GLN A 850 3.54 -36.02 -35.80
C GLN A 850 4.63 -35.02 -35.38
N VAL A 851 4.23 -33.75 -35.30
CA VAL A 851 5.07 -32.64 -34.83
C VAL A 851 4.93 -32.50 -33.32
N LEU A 852 6.02 -32.78 -32.59
CA LEU A 852 6.06 -32.63 -31.14
C LEU A 852 6.94 -31.47 -30.70
N TYR A 853 6.41 -30.67 -29.77
CA TYR A 853 7.10 -29.53 -29.18
C TYR A 853 7.70 -29.90 -27.83
N ILE A 854 8.94 -29.50 -27.55
CA ILE A 854 9.62 -29.72 -26.27
C ILE A 854 10.11 -28.38 -25.72
N CYS A 855 9.77 -28.08 -24.47
CA CYS A 855 10.22 -26.84 -23.80
C CYS A 855 11.68 -26.96 -23.32
N GLU A 856 12.33 -25.82 -23.10
CA GLU A 856 13.72 -25.70 -22.62
C GLU A 856 14.02 -26.58 -21.40
N ASN A 857 13.21 -26.47 -20.33
CA ASN A 857 13.39 -27.29 -19.12
C ASN A 857 13.28 -28.80 -19.39
N ALA A 858 12.41 -29.22 -20.32
CA ALA A 858 12.30 -30.64 -20.68
C ALA A 858 13.52 -31.09 -21.50
N LEU A 859 14.07 -30.20 -22.34
CA LEU A 859 15.27 -30.48 -23.11
C LEU A 859 16.52 -30.57 -22.22
N GLU A 860 16.70 -29.64 -21.28
CA GLU A 860 17.78 -29.70 -20.28
C GLU A 860 17.70 -30.98 -19.44
N TYR A 861 16.48 -31.34 -19.02
CA TYR A 861 16.24 -32.56 -18.27
C TYR A 861 16.66 -33.79 -19.06
N LEU A 862 16.17 -33.91 -20.30
CA LEU A 862 16.51 -35.02 -21.18
C LEU A 862 18.02 -35.10 -21.44
N GLN A 863 18.70 -33.97 -21.62
CA GLN A 863 20.15 -33.92 -21.83
C GLN A 863 20.96 -34.41 -20.61
N ALA A 864 20.40 -34.27 -19.40
CA ALA A 864 21.02 -34.75 -18.18
C ALA A 864 20.82 -36.26 -17.93
N LEU A 865 19.89 -36.92 -18.63
CA LEU A 865 19.60 -38.33 -18.43
C LEU A 865 20.69 -39.24 -19.04
N LYS A 866 21.04 -40.30 -18.31
CA LYS A 866 21.85 -41.43 -18.80
C LYS A 866 21.05 -42.73 -18.77
N CYS A 867 21.28 -43.60 -19.75
CA CYS A 867 20.60 -44.88 -19.86
C CYS A 867 20.92 -45.76 -18.65
N LYS A 868 19.91 -46.37 -18.01
CA LYS A 868 20.12 -47.25 -16.84
C LYS A 868 21.04 -48.43 -17.12
N LYS A 869 20.99 -48.98 -18.34
CA LYS A 869 21.73 -50.21 -18.68
C LYS A 869 23.11 -49.95 -19.24
N CYS A 870 23.26 -49.00 -20.17
CA CYS A 870 24.54 -48.75 -20.86
C CYS A 870 25.21 -47.43 -20.51
N ASN A 871 24.63 -46.63 -19.61
CA ASN A 871 25.14 -45.34 -19.13
C ASN A 871 25.38 -44.28 -20.23
N LYS A 872 24.94 -44.53 -21.47
CA LYS A 872 25.03 -43.56 -22.57
C LYS A 872 24.07 -42.38 -22.34
N PRO A 873 24.46 -41.15 -22.71
CA PRO A 873 23.59 -39.99 -22.61
C PRO A 873 22.37 -40.16 -23.53
N TYR A 874 21.26 -39.56 -23.14
CA TYR A 874 20.04 -39.56 -23.94
C TYR A 874 20.27 -39.06 -25.37
N ASN A 875 19.85 -39.88 -26.34
CA ASN A 875 19.90 -39.51 -27.75
C ASN A 875 18.73 -38.59 -28.07
N LYS A 876 19.07 -37.37 -28.49
CA LYS A 876 18.20 -36.27 -28.91
C LYS A 876 17.14 -36.60 -30.00
N LYS A 877 17.04 -37.84 -30.47
CA LYS A 877 16.10 -38.32 -31.52
C LYS A 877 14.98 -39.25 -31.02
N SER A 878 14.99 -39.72 -29.78
CA SER A 878 14.01 -40.73 -29.28
C SER A 878 13.08 -40.18 -28.19
N ILE A 879 11.75 -40.26 -28.31
CA ILE A 879 10.84 -39.88 -27.21
C ILE A 879 10.92 -40.93 -26.10
N ILE A 880 11.03 -40.51 -24.84
CA ILE A 880 10.82 -41.39 -23.68
C ILE A 880 9.38 -41.31 -23.18
N SER A 881 8.89 -42.38 -22.55
CA SER A 881 7.55 -42.44 -21.97
C SER A 881 7.35 -41.37 -20.89
N LEU A 882 6.11 -40.98 -20.63
CA LEU A 882 5.81 -40.01 -19.57
C LEU A 882 6.17 -40.56 -18.18
N GLU A 883 6.05 -41.87 -17.98
CA GLU A 883 6.47 -42.56 -16.74
C GLU A 883 7.98 -42.49 -16.55
N ASP A 884 8.77 -42.80 -17.59
CA ASP A 884 10.24 -42.69 -17.56
C ASP A 884 10.69 -41.23 -17.34
N TYR A 885 10.01 -40.30 -18.02
CA TYR A 885 10.23 -38.87 -17.85
C TYR A 885 9.94 -38.41 -16.42
N ASN A 886 8.91 -38.93 -15.75
CA ASN A 886 8.62 -38.62 -14.36
C ASN A 886 9.53 -39.34 -13.36
N GLY A 887 9.97 -40.56 -13.69
CA GLY A 887 10.82 -41.41 -12.88
C GLY A 887 12.32 -41.09 -12.95
N LYS A 888 12.74 -40.01 -13.63
CA LYS A 888 14.16 -39.59 -13.77
C LYS A 888 15.06 -40.62 -14.42
N SER A 889 14.53 -41.38 -15.35
CA SER A 889 15.25 -42.56 -15.79
C SER A 889 14.77 -43.05 -17.15
N PHE A 890 15.68 -43.52 -18.01
CA PHE A 890 15.31 -44.12 -19.29
C PHE A 890 16.24 -45.29 -19.62
N SER A 891 15.81 -46.17 -20.53
CA SER A 891 16.64 -47.24 -21.09
C SER A 891 16.63 -47.15 -22.61
N CYS A 892 17.79 -46.96 -23.23
CA CYS A 892 17.94 -47.02 -24.70
C CYS A 892 18.28 -48.42 -25.23
N CYS A 893 18.37 -49.41 -24.33
CA CYS A 893 18.71 -50.80 -24.57
C CYS A 893 18.05 -51.69 -23.53
#